data_AF-H7EKF0-F1
#
_entry.id   AF-H7EKF0-F1
#
_cell.length_a   1.000
_cell.length_b   1.000
_cell.length_c   1.000
_cell.angle_alpha   90.00
_cell.angle_beta   90.00
_cell.angle_gamma   90.00
#
_symmetry.space_group_name_H-M   'P 1'
#
loop_
_entity.id
_entity.type
_entity.pdbx_description
1 polymer ?
#
loop_
_entity_poly.entity_id
_entity_poly.type
_entity_poly.pdbx_seq_one_letter_code
_entity_poly.pdbx_strand_id
1 'polypeptide(L)'
;MEDVLKINGTELVRCLDKNVESVTIPNYVTKIDIKAFRRCASLKSIVIPPSVTEIDDYAFFNCTSLSSVIIPESVTSIGSYAFCHCNITALSHPCLTIKDGLAIEYDDWVVYCATQSRSITIPDGIRVIFDRAFCDCASIESVKIPESVTTISNKAFKGCNITELSHPLLTIKNGVAIKDNKVLYWTNQSSSITIPDGVKEIEYSAFYDNKTLSSVVIPPSVKEIGKEAFEGCSSLSSVVIPDSVRKIGAEAFLGCNIDELSHPCLKIKNGFAIKGKKVLYRTTQSNSFIIPEGVKEIDKDVLDGYNYPESVEFSGTVAQWEAIVGKWYLLEHTSEKSVKCKDGVWEMPVMLVENGSLKQCTDKSATSVTIPDGVTEIGENAFSGCESLKSLEVPSGVTKIGAYSFCESLSSISLPSSITEFDKDAFFFVGKSLSKVILADDFEKVPSEWFDRLDWNENYEIICTKDSSTYKAVKRSPKLKKHIKALALQVAKNEKIATVNKVGADALLSTLLPSVRGFSFQILATTKSATVVLLKIAKNTGVFKLGADSSKWLPKVKKVIEAFSDSSKSGEEIFDVIKKQKLPLGEISEKKSKDITFEADSDGFLNLFVSGVLRKIECSRLKDIALFGIKEIGERAFYKCTSLESVVIPDSVKEIGEKAFEGCNIDELSHLLLTIKNGIAIKDDEVLYLASQSESIAIPDGVTKIGEYAFENCYSLKSVSIPPSVKAIGRLAFSDCRSLSSVVIPPGVTEIGDKAFYDCRSLTSVVIPDSVTKIGDKAFFNCNITALSHPCLTIKDGIAIEDEEFLYLASQKESIVIPDGIATIGEKAFFYCYSLKSVSIPQSVKEIGKQAFRFCQSLLFMQFGGTVAQWKAVKKGADWNSGIPAKRVKCSDGEAEL
;
A
#
# COMPACT_ATOMS: atom_id res chain seq x y z
N MET A 1 -34.87 -12.96 -11.78
CA MET A 1 -33.96 -12.17 -12.64
C MET A 1 -32.73 -11.73 -11.87
N GLU A 2 -32.87 -11.31 -10.60
CA GLU A 2 -31.73 -11.02 -9.70
C GLU A 2 -30.77 -12.21 -9.49
N ASP A 3 -31.23 -13.44 -9.73
CA ASP A 3 -30.39 -14.65 -9.61
C ASP A 3 -29.40 -14.85 -10.78
N VAL A 4 -29.59 -14.15 -11.91
CA VAL A 4 -28.80 -14.36 -13.14
C VAL A 4 -27.94 -13.16 -13.49
N LEU A 5 -28.43 -11.93 -13.24
CA LEU A 5 -27.74 -10.69 -13.54
C LEU A 5 -27.57 -9.85 -12.27
N LYS A 6 -26.34 -9.47 -11.97
CA LYS A 6 -26.01 -8.45 -10.98
C LYS A 6 -26.01 -7.09 -11.66
N ILE A 7 -26.96 -6.25 -11.26
CA ILE A 7 -27.15 -4.89 -11.78
C ILE A 7 -27.04 -3.92 -10.61
N ASN A 8 -26.17 -2.91 -10.73
CA ASN A 8 -26.03 -1.84 -9.75
C ASN A 8 -26.62 -0.56 -10.35
N GLY A 9 -27.81 -0.17 -9.89
CA GLY A 9 -28.55 0.94 -10.50
C GLY A 9 -28.95 0.60 -11.94
N THR A 10 -28.35 1.28 -12.93
CA THR A 10 -28.55 1.03 -14.36
C THR A 10 -27.37 0.32 -15.03
N GLU A 11 -26.35 -0.09 -14.26
CA GLU A 11 -25.17 -0.76 -14.81
C GLU A 11 -25.25 -2.26 -14.62
N LEU A 12 -25.17 -3.02 -15.71
CA LEU A 12 -25.03 -4.47 -15.63
C LEU A 12 -23.58 -4.82 -15.34
N VAL A 13 -23.31 -5.10 -14.05
CA VAL A 13 -21.97 -5.37 -13.51
C VAL A 13 -21.50 -6.77 -13.87
N ARG A 14 -22.38 -7.77 -13.74
CA ARG A 14 -21.98 -9.17 -13.96
C ARG A 14 -23.14 -10.11 -14.22
N CYS A 15 -22.98 -11.01 -15.17
CA CYS A 15 -23.78 -12.22 -15.27
C CYS A 15 -23.27 -13.26 -14.26
N LEU A 16 -24.16 -13.64 -13.33
CA LEU A 16 -23.91 -14.57 -12.23
C LEU A 16 -23.96 -16.04 -12.72
N ASP A 17 -24.75 -16.34 -13.74
CA ASP A 17 -24.82 -17.67 -14.35
C ASP A 17 -23.94 -17.77 -15.61
N LYS A 18 -22.91 -18.63 -15.56
CA LYS A 18 -21.99 -18.85 -16.70
C LYS A 18 -22.48 -19.89 -17.71
N ASN A 19 -23.53 -20.64 -17.38
CA ASN A 19 -24.14 -21.64 -18.24
C ASN A 19 -25.39 -21.12 -18.96
N VAL A 20 -25.73 -19.84 -18.77
CA VAL A 20 -26.90 -19.21 -19.38
C VAL A 20 -26.85 -19.31 -20.90
N GLU A 21 -27.91 -19.87 -21.51
CA GLU A 21 -28.00 -19.97 -22.98
C GLU A 21 -28.59 -18.71 -23.63
N SER A 22 -29.48 -18.02 -22.91
CA SER A 22 -30.09 -16.77 -23.32
C SER A 22 -30.44 -15.95 -22.08
N VAL A 23 -30.31 -14.63 -22.19
CA VAL A 23 -30.58 -13.71 -21.08
C VAL A 23 -31.17 -12.42 -21.61
N THR A 24 -32.21 -11.94 -20.94
CA THR A 24 -32.82 -10.65 -21.24
C THR A 24 -32.24 -9.61 -20.32
N ILE A 25 -31.54 -8.63 -20.89
CA ILE A 25 -31.07 -7.46 -20.15
C ILE A 25 -32.29 -6.54 -19.92
N PRO A 26 -32.56 -6.09 -18.68
CA PRO A 26 -33.67 -5.20 -18.42
C PRO A 26 -33.56 -3.86 -19.16
N ASN A 27 -34.68 -3.32 -19.64
CA ASN A 27 -34.73 -2.07 -20.42
C ASN A 27 -34.34 -0.81 -19.64
N TYR A 28 -34.04 -0.87 -18.35
CA TYR A 28 -33.49 0.25 -17.59
C TYR A 28 -31.96 0.23 -17.51
N VAL A 29 -31.30 -0.82 -18.02
CA VAL A 29 -29.84 -0.90 -18.04
C VAL A 29 -29.29 0.05 -19.09
N THR A 30 -28.40 0.96 -18.68
CA THR A 30 -27.79 1.98 -19.55
C THR A 30 -26.33 1.68 -19.91
N LYS A 31 -25.67 0.76 -19.21
CA LYS A 31 -24.28 0.35 -19.45
C LYS A 31 -24.05 -1.13 -19.15
N ILE A 32 -23.21 -1.78 -19.95
CA ILE A 32 -22.70 -3.13 -19.70
C ILE A 32 -21.22 -3.01 -19.30
N ASP A 33 -20.91 -3.36 -18.05
CA ASP A 33 -19.63 -3.05 -17.42
C ASP A 33 -18.50 -4.04 -17.80
N ILE A 34 -17.27 -3.72 -17.38
CA ILE A 34 -16.07 -4.49 -17.65
C ILE A 34 -16.25 -5.96 -17.24
N LYS A 35 -16.05 -6.88 -18.19
CA LYS A 35 -16.16 -8.34 -17.98
C LYS A 35 -17.55 -8.82 -17.55
N ALA A 36 -18.62 -8.05 -17.74
CA ALA A 36 -19.96 -8.39 -17.28
C ALA A 36 -20.42 -9.80 -17.66
N PHE A 37 -20.28 -10.17 -18.93
CA PHE A 37 -20.57 -11.49 -19.49
C PHE A 37 -19.33 -12.35 -19.74
N ARG A 38 -18.15 -11.97 -19.22
CA ARG A 38 -16.91 -12.71 -19.49
C ARG A 38 -17.06 -14.22 -19.19
N ARG A 39 -16.69 -15.05 -20.17
CA ARG A 39 -16.77 -16.53 -20.15
C ARG A 39 -18.18 -17.10 -20.00
N CYS A 40 -19.23 -16.39 -20.41
CA CYS A 40 -20.56 -16.98 -20.57
C CYS A 40 -20.59 -17.83 -21.85
N ALA A 41 -19.92 -19.00 -21.81
CA ALA A 41 -19.62 -19.82 -22.98
C ALA A 41 -20.86 -20.42 -23.65
N SER A 42 -21.94 -20.63 -22.89
CA SER A 42 -23.21 -21.19 -23.39
C SER A 42 -24.14 -20.15 -24.01
N LEU A 43 -23.87 -18.85 -23.81
CA LEU A 43 -24.76 -17.77 -24.26
C LEU A 43 -24.79 -17.74 -25.78
N LYS A 44 -25.94 -18.04 -26.39
CA LYS A 44 -26.10 -18.19 -27.85
C LYS A 44 -26.43 -16.88 -28.56
N SER A 45 -27.27 -16.07 -27.93
CA SER A 45 -27.67 -14.76 -28.44
C SER A 45 -27.94 -13.79 -27.29
N ILE A 46 -27.78 -12.51 -27.56
CA ILE A 46 -28.19 -11.46 -26.63
C ILE A 46 -28.77 -10.26 -27.37
N VAL A 47 -29.85 -9.72 -26.82
CA VAL A 47 -30.46 -8.48 -27.30
C VAL A 47 -30.07 -7.40 -26.30
N ILE A 48 -29.28 -6.43 -26.77
CA ILE A 48 -28.92 -5.27 -25.97
C ILE A 48 -30.08 -4.28 -26.04
N PRO A 49 -30.67 -3.86 -24.91
CA PRO A 49 -31.88 -3.04 -24.93
C PRO A 49 -31.55 -1.60 -25.35
N PRO A 50 -32.47 -0.89 -26.01
CA PRO A 50 -32.26 0.48 -26.53
C PRO A 50 -31.84 1.53 -25.49
N SER A 51 -31.90 1.22 -24.20
CA SER A 51 -31.39 2.07 -23.14
C SER A 51 -29.88 2.00 -22.94
N VAL A 52 -29.20 0.95 -23.42
CA VAL A 52 -27.75 0.81 -23.28
C VAL A 52 -27.04 1.77 -24.20
N THR A 53 -26.10 2.54 -23.64
CA THR A 53 -25.30 3.54 -24.35
C THR A 53 -23.81 3.20 -24.41
N GLU A 54 -23.35 2.25 -23.59
CA GLU A 54 -21.95 1.88 -23.45
C GLU A 54 -21.79 0.37 -23.16
N ILE A 55 -20.80 -0.26 -23.81
CA ILE A 55 -20.34 -1.63 -23.53
C ILE A 55 -18.84 -1.56 -23.23
N ASP A 56 -18.41 -1.89 -22.02
CA ASP A 56 -17.04 -1.65 -21.55
C ASP A 56 -16.05 -2.77 -21.97
N ASP A 57 -14.76 -2.59 -21.64
CA ASP A 57 -13.68 -3.51 -21.98
C ASP A 57 -14.00 -4.96 -21.55
N TYR A 58 -13.68 -5.94 -22.39
CA TYR A 58 -13.88 -7.37 -22.10
C TYR A 58 -15.33 -7.79 -21.72
N ALA A 59 -16.35 -6.94 -21.91
CA ALA A 59 -17.72 -7.18 -21.45
C ALA A 59 -18.24 -8.59 -21.79
N PHE A 60 -18.09 -9.05 -23.02
CA PHE A 60 -18.46 -10.38 -23.53
C PHE A 60 -17.26 -11.28 -23.85
N PHE A 61 -16.09 -11.02 -23.25
CA PHE A 61 -14.86 -11.77 -23.55
C PHE A 61 -15.06 -13.27 -23.33
N ASN A 62 -14.75 -14.09 -24.34
CA ASN A 62 -14.82 -15.54 -24.35
C ASN A 62 -16.24 -16.12 -24.18
N CYS A 63 -17.25 -15.43 -24.73
CA CYS A 63 -18.59 -15.98 -24.93
C CYS A 63 -18.63 -16.77 -26.25
N THR A 64 -18.08 -17.99 -26.25
CA THR A 64 -17.78 -18.76 -27.45
C THR A 64 -19.00 -19.22 -28.26
N SER A 65 -20.18 -19.36 -27.65
CA SER A 65 -21.42 -19.70 -28.37
C SER A 65 -22.19 -18.48 -28.88
N LEU A 66 -21.75 -17.27 -28.53
CA LEU A 66 -22.50 -16.05 -28.81
C LEU A 66 -22.43 -15.75 -30.30
N SER A 67 -23.50 -16.08 -31.01
CA SER A 67 -23.56 -16.05 -32.48
C SER A 67 -24.34 -14.88 -33.06
N SER A 68 -25.23 -14.28 -32.26
CA SER A 68 -26.04 -13.13 -32.65
C SER A 68 -26.10 -12.13 -31.50
N VAL A 69 -25.78 -10.87 -31.81
CA VAL A 69 -25.88 -9.74 -30.88
C VAL A 69 -26.62 -8.62 -31.60
N ILE A 70 -27.73 -8.18 -31.02
CA ILE A 70 -28.45 -6.99 -31.50
C ILE A 70 -28.00 -5.82 -30.64
N ILE A 71 -27.22 -4.90 -31.22
CA ILE A 71 -26.76 -3.67 -30.57
C ILE A 71 -27.65 -2.52 -31.06
N PRO A 72 -28.37 -1.80 -30.18
CA PRO A 72 -29.27 -0.72 -30.56
C PRO A 72 -28.52 0.57 -30.87
N GLU A 73 -29.16 1.48 -31.62
CA GLU A 73 -28.59 2.76 -32.09
C GLU A 73 -28.02 3.66 -30.98
N SER A 74 -28.45 3.41 -29.74
CA SER A 74 -28.05 4.13 -28.55
C SER A 74 -26.65 3.79 -28.07
N VAL A 75 -26.04 2.66 -28.48
CA VAL A 75 -24.69 2.30 -28.06
C VAL A 75 -23.67 3.15 -28.80
N THR A 76 -23.02 4.06 -28.07
CA THR A 76 -22.08 5.05 -28.59
C THR A 76 -20.61 4.73 -28.29
N SER A 77 -20.34 3.66 -27.52
CA SER A 77 -19.00 3.22 -27.13
C SER A 77 -18.95 1.71 -26.89
N ILE A 78 -17.92 1.05 -27.44
CA ILE A 78 -17.61 -0.38 -27.24
C ILE A 78 -16.13 -0.52 -26.87
N GLY A 79 -15.85 -1.02 -25.67
CA GLY A 79 -14.51 -1.16 -25.10
C GLY A 79 -13.65 -2.22 -25.79
N SER A 80 -12.35 -2.14 -25.51
CA SER A 80 -11.33 -3.06 -26.01
C SER A 80 -11.64 -4.50 -25.61
N TYR A 81 -11.52 -5.43 -26.57
CA TYR A 81 -11.79 -6.86 -26.38
C TYR A 81 -13.23 -7.18 -25.90
N ALA A 82 -14.18 -6.24 -25.97
CA ALA A 82 -15.53 -6.42 -25.47
C ALA A 82 -16.17 -7.70 -26.01
N PHE A 83 -16.04 -8.00 -27.30
CA PHE A 83 -16.58 -9.22 -27.93
C PHE A 83 -15.50 -10.23 -28.34
N CYS A 84 -14.35 -10.23 -27.66
CA CYS A 84 -13.25 -11.10 -28.04
C CYS A 84 -13.52 -12.57 -27.75
N HIS A 85 -13.17 -13.43 -28.71
CA HIS A 85 -13.52 -14.85 -28.71
C HIS A 85 -15.05 -15.12 -28.65
N CYS A 86 -15.86 -14.25 -29.26
CA CYS A 86 -17.27 -14.51 -29.56
C CYS A 86 -17.46 -15.04 -31.00
N ASN A 87 -18.57 -15.71 -31.26
CA ASN A 87 -18.90 -16.32 -32.56
C ASN A 87 -19.87 -15.46 -33.41
N ILE A 88 -19.77 -14.14 -33.34
CA ILE A 88 -20.79 -13.23 -33.89
C ILE A 88 -20.79 -13.30 -35.43
N THR A 89 -21.93 -13.63 -36.02
CA THR A 89 -22.08 -13.79 -37.49
C THR A 89 -22.88 -12.66 -38.16
N ALA A 90 -23.63 -11.87 -37.38
CA ALA A 90 -24.34 -10.68 -37.86
C ALA A 90 -24.56 -9.68 -36.71
N LEU A 91 -24.35 -8.39 -36.98
CA LEU A 91 -24.58 -7.27 -36.07
C LEU A 91 -25.19 -6.11 -36.87
N SER A 92 -26.33 -5.57 -36.43
CA SER A 92 -27.04 -4.47 -37.10
C SER A 92 -27.01 -3.21 -36.25
N HIS A 93 -26.35 -2.13 -36.72
CA HIS A 93 -26.33 -0.80 -36.08
C HIS A 93 -26.18 0.31 -37.16
N PRO A 94 -26.75 1.53 -37.00
CA PRO A 94 -26.70 2.59 -38.03
C PRO A 94 -25.35 3.31 -38.18
N CYS A 95 -24.55 3.40 -37.11
CA CYS A 95 -23.26 4.11 -37.10
C CYS A 95 -22.03 3.18 -37.05
N LEU A 96 -22.26 1.87 -37.05
CA LEU A 96 -21.23 0.83 -37.08
C LEU A 96 -21.58 -0.09 -38.24
N THR A 97 -20.99 0.14 -39.42
CA THR A 97 -21.20 -0.76 -40.55
C THR A 97 -20.21 -1.92 -40.43
N ILE A 98 -20.64 -3.01 -39.81
CA ILE A 98 -19.97 -4.29 -40.00
C ILE A 98 -20.28 -4.78 -41.41
N LYS A 99 -19.29 -4.70 -42.30
CA LYS A 99 -19.28 -5.46 -43.55
C LYS A 99 -18.33 -6.64 -43.33
N ASP A 100 -18.87 -7.86 -43.38
CA ASP A 100 -18.11 -9.12 -43.25
C ASP A 100 -17.38 -9.36 -41.90
N GLY A 101 -17.78 -8.67 -40.82
CA GLY A 101 -17.29 -8.90 -39.45
C GLY A 101 -16.34 -7.82 -38.87
N LEU A 102 -16.01 -6.76 -39.62
CA LEU A 102 -15.10 -5.68 -39.23
C LEU A 102 -15.79 -4.58 -38.40
N ALA A 103 -15.29 -4.22 -37.20
CA ALA A 103 -15.73 -3.02 -36.47
C ALA A 103 -14.80 -1.83 -36.81
N ILE A 104 -15.42 -0.76 -37.30
CA ILE A 104 -14.76 0.48 -37.76
C ILE A 104 -15.27 1.61 -36.85
N GLU A 105 -14.39 2.35 -36.19
CA GLU A 105 -14.76 3.46 -35.30
C GLU A 105 -14.02 4.73 -35.72
N TYR A 106 -14.74 5.86 -35.84
CA TYR A 106 -14.30 7.20 -36.28
C TYR A 106 -13.52 7.23 -37.60
N ASP A 107 -14.11 7.83 -38.64
CA ASP A 107 -13.49 8.27 -39.91
C ASP A 107 -11.99 7.90 -40.07
N ASP A 108 -11.72 6.63 -40.48
CA ASP A 108 -10.46 6.09 -41.03
C ASP A 108 -9.79 4.90 -40.30
N TRP A 109 -10.32 4.35 -39.19
CA TRP A 109 -9.60 3.36 -38.35
C TRP A 109 -10.29 2.00 -38.15
N VAL A 110 -9.52 0.90 -38.20
CA VAL A 110 -9.97 -0.46 -37.82
C VAL A 110 -9.46 -0.80 -36.43
N VAL A 111 -10.39 -1.00 -35.47
CA VAL A 111 -10.08 -1.15 -34.03
C VAL A 111 -10.23 -2.60 -33.56
N TYR A 112 -11.23 -3.34 -34.04
CA TYR A 112 -11.50 -4.69 -33.54
C TYR A 112 -12.33 -5.55 -34.51
N CYS A 113 -12.11 -6.87 -34.53
CA CYS A 113 -12.88 -7.79 -35.36
C CYS A 113 -13.22 -9.09 -34.62
N ALA A 114 -14.51 -9.38 -34.46
CA ALA A 114 -14.99 -10.72 -34.12
C ALA A 114 -15.63 -11.30 -35.38
N THR A 115 -14.83 -12.00 -36.20
CA THR A 115 -15.31 -12.61 -37.45
C THR A 115 -14.95 -14.10 -37.52
N GLN A 116 -15.84 -14.91 -38.09
CA GLN A 116 -15.51 -16.27 -38.56
C GLN A 116 -15.09 -16.29 -40.03
N SER A 117 -15.04 -15.13 -40.69
CA SER A 117 -14.69 -15.03 -42.10
C SER A 117 -13.26 -15.53 -42.34
N ARG A 118 -13.12 -16.48 -43.27
CA ARG A 118 -11.83 -16.94 -43.76
C ARG A 118 -11.09 -15.87 -44.57
N SER A 119 -11.81 -14.91 -45.13
CA SER A 119 -11.24 -13.78 -45.86
C SER A 119 -11.87 -12.49 -45.39
N ILE A 120 -11.03 -11.47 -45.19
CA ILE A 120 -11.49 -10.11 -44.94
C ILE A 120 -10.94 -9.16 -46.01
N THR A 121 -11.76 -8.17 -46.39
CA THR A 121 -11.34 -7.08 -47.27
C THR A 121 -11.48 -5.78 -46.49
N ILE A 122 -10.36 -5.09 -46.24
CA ILE A 122 -10.37 -3.79 -45.60
C ILE A 122 -10.97 -2.77 -46.59
N PRO A 123 -12.00 -1.99 -46.20
CA PRO A 123 -12.63 -1.02 -47.11
C PRO A 123 -11.68 0.10 -47.54
N ASP A 124 -11.87 0.58 -48.77
CA ASP A 124 -11.21 1.80 -49.26
C ASP A 124 -11.56 3.00 -48.37
N GLY A 125 -10.55 3.83 -48.07
CA GLY A 125 -10.68 5.01 -47.20
C GLY A 125 -10.06 4.82 -45.81
N ILE A 126 -9.94 3.57 -45.34
CA ILE A 126 -9.25 3.25 -44.08
C ILE A 126 -7.76 3.64 -44.19
N ARG A 127 -7.25 4.38 -43.20
CA ARG A 127 -5.86 4.81 -43.11
C ARG A 127 -5.01 4.04 -42.12
N VAL A 128 -5.60 3.49 -41.06
CA VAL A 128 -4.87 2.85 -39.96
C VAL A 128 -5.50 1.51 -39.57
N ILE A 129 -4.67 0.47 -39.51
CA ILE A 129 -4.97 -0.79 -38.83
C ILE A 129 -4.26 -0.76 -37.47
N PHE A 130 -5.02 -0.70 -36.38
CA PHE A 130 -4.48 -0.52 -35.03
C PHE A 130 -3.77 -1.76 -34.45
N ASP A 131 -3.03 -1.53 -33.36
CA ASP A 131 -2.33 -2.61 -32.63
C ASP A 131 -3.35 -3.68 -32.25
N ARG A 132 -3.06 -4.94 -32.59
CA ARG A 132 -3.92 -6.09 -32.29
C ARG A 132 -5.34 -6.07 -32.87
N ALA A 133 -5.62 -5.27 -33.91
CA ALA A 133 -6.95 -5.16 -34.52
C ALA A 133 -7.62 -6.50 -34.87
N PHE A 134 -6.84 -7.50 -35.29
CA PHE A 134 -7.26 -8.87 -35.62
C PHE A 134 -6.55 -9.93 -34.76
N CYS A 135 -6.07 -9.55 -33.58
CA CYS A 135 -5.32 -10.47 -32.72
C CYS A 135 -6.17 -11.67 -32.31
N ASP A 136 -5.62 -12.87 -32.52
CA ASP A 136 -6.20 -14.18 -32.19
C ASP A 136 -7.53 -14.48 -32.93
N CYS A 137 -7.78 -13.80 -34.05
CA CYS A 137 -8.85 -14.13 -35.00
C CYS A 137 -8.46 -15.36 -35.85
N ALA A 138 -8.44 -16.54 -35.23
CA ALA A 138 -7.96 -17.81 -35.81
C ALA A 138 -8.64 -18.26 -37.11
N SER A 139 -9.83 -17.73 -37.41
CA SER A 139 -10.61 -18.00 -38.62
C SER A 139 -10.03 -17.35 -39.88
N ILE A 140 -9.30 -16.25 -39.75
CA ILE A 140 -8.87 -15.43 -40.89
C ILE A 140 -7.68 -16.10 -41.61
N GLU A 141 -7.91 -16.56 -42.83
CA GLU A 141 -6.90 -17.19 -43.71
C GLU A 141 -6.32 -16.20 -44.73
N SER A 142 -7.02 -15.10 -45.05
CA SER A 142 -6.56 -14.08 -46.01
C SER A 142 -7.10 -12.69 -45.72
N VAL A 143 -6.32 -11.66 -46.06
CA VAL A 143 -6.68 -10.24 -45.88
C VAL A 143 -6.33 -9.46 -47.15
N LYS A 144 -7.24 -8.63 -47.64
CA LYS A 144 -6.97 -7.62 -48.67
C LYS A 144 -6.87 -6.24 -48.03
N ILE A 145 -5.74 -5.57 -48.20
CA ILE A 145 -5.44 -4.24 -47.65
C ILE A 145 -5.37 -3.24 -48.80
N PRO A 146 -6.17 -2.15 -48.80
CA PRO A 146 -6.14 -1.13 -49.84
C PRO A 146 -5.00 -0.13 -49.64
N GLU A 147 -4.61 0.57 -50.71
CA GLU A 147 -3.52 1.55 -50.70
C GLU A 147 -3.79 2.76 -49.79
N SER A 148 -5.05 3.01 -49.40
CA SER A 148 -5.39 4.07 -48.45
C SER A 148 -4.78 3.80 -47.06
N VAL A 149 -4.46 2.55 -46.73
CA VAL A 149 -3.84 2.19 -45.46
C VAL A 149 -2.39 2.64 -45.45
N THR A 150 -2.11 3.64 -44.61
CA THR A 150 -0.78 4.23 -44.43
C THR A 150 -0.06 3.69 -43.20
N THR A 151 -0.78 3.09 -42.26
CA THR A 151 -0.21 2.54 -41.03
C THR A 151 -0.81 1.16 -40.72
N ILE A 152 0.07 0.18 -40.48
CA ILE A 152 -0.28 -1.11 -39.88
C ILE A 152 0.56 -1.22 -38.60
N SER A 153 -0.12 -1.20 -37.46
CA SER A 153 0.52 -1.24 -36.14
C SER A 153 0.96 -2.67 -35.77
N ASN A 154 1.75 -2.78 -34.71
CA ASN A 154 2.30 -4.07 -34.26
C ASN A 154 1.18 -5.07 -33.90
N LYS A 155 1.45 -6.36 -34.11
CA LYS A 155 0.55 -7.48 -33.77
C LYS A 155 -0.85 -7.38 -34.37
N ALA A 156 -1.08 -6.52 -35.38
CA ALA A 156 -2.38 -6.31 -36.00
C ALA A 156 -3.05 -7.61 -36.45
N PHE A 157 -2.28 -8.59 -36.91
CA PHE A 157 -2.74 -9.91 -37.37
C PHE A 157 -2.15 -11.08 -36.57
N LYS A 158 -1.69 -10.83 -35.33
CA LYS A 158 -1.11 -11.90 -34.49
C LYS A 158 -2.16 -12.98 -34.27
N GLY A 159 -1.81 -14.26 -34.39
CA GLY A 159 -2.74 -15.32 -34.01
C GLY A 159 -3.88 -15.63 -35.00
N CYS A 160 -3.89 -15.00 -36.17
CA CYS A 160 -4.76 -15.38 -37.29
C CYS A 160 -4.34 -16.76 -37.88
N ASN A 161 -4.84 -17.08 -39.08
CA ASN A 161 -4.39 -18.22 -39.89
C ASN A 161 -3.88 -17.79 -41.28
N ILE A 162 -3.33 -16.58 -41.39
CA ILE A 162 -2.87 -15.99 -42.65
C ILE A 162 -1.50 -16.57 -42.99
N THR A 163 -1.36 -17.22 -44.14
CA THR A 163 -0.10 -17.80 -44.62
C THR A 163 0.72 -16.84 -45.46
N GLU A 164 0.05 -16.10 -46.36
CA GLU A 164 0.66 -15.20 -47.34
C GLU A 164 -0.11 -13.86 -47.40
N LEU A 165 0.63 -12.75 -47.39
CA LEU A 165 0.12 -11.40 -47.62
C LEU A 165 1.27 -10.53 -48.15
N SER A 166 1.04 -9.78 -49.22
CA SER A 166 2.05 -8.86 -49.76
C SER A 166 1.47 -7.46 -49.82
N HIS A 167 1.96 -6.56 -48.95
CA HIS A 167 1.60 -5.14 -48.92
C HIS A 167 2.86 -4.30 -48.63
N PRO A 168 2.99 -3.06 -49.16
CA PRO A 168 4.17 -2.22 -48.94
C PRO A 168 4.55 -1.99 -47.47
N LEU A 169 3.55 -2.02 -46.57
CA LEU A 169 3.75 -1.78 -45.13
C LEU A 169 4.01 -3.06 -44.32
N LEU A 170 3.63 -4.22 -44.83
CA LEU A 170 3.70 -5.51 -44.13
C LEU A 170 3.70 -6.66 -45.14
N THR A 171 4.65 -7.58 -45.02
CA THR A 171 4.64 -8.85 -45.75
C THR A 171 4.36 -9.98 -44.77
N ILE A 172 3.43 -10.89 -45.07
CA ILE A 172 3.29 -12.17 -44.37
C ILE A 172 3.71 -13.26 -45.35
N LYS A 173 4.60 -14.14 -44.92
CA LYS A 173 5.05 -15.29 -45.72
C LYS A 173 5.29 -16.48 -44.80
N ASN A 174 4.89 -17.67 -45.20
CA ASN A 174 4.91 -18.88 -44.34
C ASN A 174 4.27 -18.67 -42.95
N GLY A 175 3.24 -17.82 -42.85
CA GLY A 175 2.53 -17.59 -41.59
C GLY A 175 3.26 -16.72 -40.57
N VAL A 176 4.23 -15.92 -41.00
CA VAL A 176 4.93 -14.95 -40.15
C VAL A 176 4.92 -13.56 -40.78
N ALA A 177 4.66 -12.54 -39.96
CA ALA A 177 4.71 -11.14 -40.35
C ALA A 177 6.17 -10.66 -40.40
N ILE A 178 6.58 -10.14 -41.54
CA ILE A 178 7.94 -9.71 -41.86
C ILE A 178 7.94 -8.24 -42.26
N LYS A 179 8.85 -7.47 -41.66
CA LYS A 179 9.18 -6.10 -42.04
C LYS A 179 10.68 -5.87 -41.86
N ASP A 180 11.32 -5.18 -42.81
CA ASP A 180 12.75 -4.88 -42.76
C ASP A 180 13.67 -6.11 -42.55
N ASN A 181 13.29 -7.26 -43.13
CA ASN A 181 13.93 -8.58 -42.95
C ASN A 181 13.88 -9.13 -41.51
N LYS A 182 12.91 -8.68 -40.72
CA LYS A 182 12.69 -9.16 -39.35
C LYS A 182 11.33 -9.81 -39.22
N VAL A 183 11.25 -10.93 -38.52
CA VAL A 183 9.96 -11.51 -38.12
C VAL A 183 9.45 -10.74 -36.91
N LEU A 184 8.31 -10.06 -37.06
CA LEU A 184 7.68 -9.24 -36.04
C LEU A 184 6.75 -10.05 -35.13
N TYR A 185 5.89 -10.87 -35.73
CA TYR A 185 4.95 -11.74 -35.01
C TYR A 185 4.43 -12.89 -35.88
N TRP A 186 3.95 -13.95 -35.23
CA TRP A 186 3.30 -15.08 -35.87
C TRP A 186 1.85 -14.77 -36.27
N THR A 187 1.42 -15.23 -37.44
CA THR A 187 0.06 -14.99 -37.97
C THR A 187 -0.68 -16.27 -38.31
N ASN A 188 -0.11 -17.43 -38.02
CA ASN A 188 -0.66 -18.73 -38.34
C ASN A 188 -0.55 -19.72 -37.15
N GLN A 189 -1.60 -20.51 -36.93
CA GLN A 189 -1.70 -21.51 -35.85
C GLN A 189 -1.18 -22.91 -36.23
N SER A 190 -0.36 -23.00 -37.29
CA SER A 190 0.25 -24.23 -37.74
C SER A 190 1.15 -24.81 -36.66
N SER A 191 1.14 -26.13 -36.52
CA SER A 191 2.05 -26.85 -35.64
C SER A 191 3.50 -26.79 -36.08
N SER A 192 3.76 -26.49 -37.36
CA SER A 192 5.10 -26.35 -37.91
C SER A 192 5.21 -25.05 -38.72
N ILE A 193 6.21 -24.23 -38.40
CA ILE A 193 6.52 -22.99 -39.14
C ILE A 193 7.95 -23.06 -39.67
N THR A 194 8.12 -22.71 -40.95
CA THR A 194 9.45 -22.51 -41.56
C THR A 194 9.63 -21.01 -41.82
N ILE A 195 10.58 -20.39 -41.12
CA ILE A 195 10.86 -18.97 -41.30
C ILE A 195 11.43 -18.74 -42.72
N PRO A 196 10.91 -17.78 -43.49
CA PRO A 196 11.35 -17.55 -44.87
C PRO A 196 12.83 -17.15 -44.99
N ASP A 197 13.47 -17.60 -46.08
CA ASP A 197 14.82 -17.16 -46.44
C ASP A 197 14.90 -15.64 -46.63
N GLY A 198 16.01 -15.04 -46.19
CA GLY A 198 16.26 -13.60 -46.26
C GLY A 198 15.97 -12.87 -44.95
N VAL A 199 15.21 -13.48 -44.04
CA VAL A 199 15.03 -12.99 -42.67
C VAL A 199 16.38 -13.01 -41.94
N LYS A 200 16.74 -11.88 -41.33
CA LYS A 200 17.99 -11.70 -40.58
C LYS A 200 17.80 -11.83 -39.08
N GLU A 201 16.59 -11.57 -38.59
CA GLU A 201 16.31 -11.44 -37.16
C GLU A 201 14.88 -11.91 -36.83
N ILE A 202 14.73 -12.57 -35.69
CA ILE A 202 13.43 -12.82 -35.05
C ILE A 202 13.30 -11.85 -33.88
N GLU A 203 12.32 -10.94 -33.93
CA GLU A 203 12.18 -9.85 -32.95
C GLU A 203 11.70 -10.30 -31.57
N TYR A 204 11.72 -9.34 -30.64
CA TYR A 204 11.17 -9.49 -29.30
C TYR A 204 9.74 -10.07 -29.30
N SER A 205 9.52 -11.15 -28.56
CA SER A 205 8.21 -11.82 -28.39
C SER A 205 7.51 -12.22 -29.70
N ALA A 206 8.25 -12.47 -30.78
CA ALA A 206 7.67 -12.73 -32.11
C ALA A 206 6.71 -13.94 -32.15
N PHE A 207 7.00 -15.01 -31.42
CA PHE A 207 6.16 -16.21 -31.28
C PHE A 207 5.47 -16.33 -29.93
N TYR A 208 5.50 -15.27 -29.11
CA TYR A 208 5.00 -15.29 -27.74
C TYR A 208 3.57 -15.88 -27.63
N ASP A 209 3.44 -16.85 -26.74
CA ASP A 209 2.22 -17.61 -26.41
C ASP A 209 1.59 -18.35 -27.61
N ASN A 210 2.38 -18.71 -28.62
CA ASN A 210 1.91 -19.61 -29.69
C ASN A 210 1.81 -21.05 -29.17
N LYS A 211 0.64 -21.40 -28.63
CA LYS A 211 0.37 -22.71 -28.00
C LYS A 211 0.26 -23.86 -28.99
N THR A 212 0.10 -23.58 -30.28
CA THR A 212 -0.07 -24.61 -31.31
C THR A 212 1.25 -25.05 -31.95
N LEU A 213 2.24 -24.15 -31.98
CA LEU A 213 3.55 -24.40 -32.58
C LEU A 213 4.28 -25.52 -31.85
N SER A 214 4.52 -26.65 -32.53
CA SER A 214 5.28 -27.79 -32.03
C SER A 214 6.68 -27.89 -32.61
N SER A 215 6.91 -27.31 -33.79
CA SER A 215 8.23 -27.24 -34.42
C SER A 215 8.47 -25.96 -35.21
N VAL A 216 9.72 -25.47 -35.21
CA VAL A 216 10.12 -24.32 -36.03
C VAL A 216 11.48 -24.54 -36.69
N VAL A 217 11.55 -24.23 -37.99
CA VAL A 217 12.77 -24.29 -38.80
C VAL A 217 13.26 -22.88 -39.06
N ILE A 218 14.47 -22.56 -38.58
CA ILE A 218 15.10 -21.25 -38.71
C ILE A 218 16.14 -21.32 -39.86
N PRO A 219 16.10 -20.44 -40.87
CA PRO A 219 16.98 -20.52 -42.03
C PRO A 219 18.37 -19.94 -41.74
N PRO A 220 19.43 -20.33 -42.49
CA PRO A 220 20.81 -19.84 -42.32
C PRO A 220 21.01 -18.32 -42.50
N SER A 221 20.00 -17.61 -43.00
CA SER A 221 20.01 -16.16 -43.11
C SER A 221 19.87 -15.45 -41.75
N VAL A 222 19.22 -16.10 -40.76
CA VAL A 222 18.99 -15.53 -39.43
C VAL A 222 20.30 -15.47 -38.64
N LYS A 223 20.56 -14.31 -38.04
CA LYS A 223 21.74 -14.02 -37.20
C LYS A 223 21.39 -13.88 -35.73
N GLU A 224 20.16 -13.46 -35.43
CA GLU A 224 19.71 -13.15 -34.07
C GLU A 224 18.29 -13.64 -33.80
N ILE A 225 18.11 -14.24 -32.62
CA ILE A 225 16.81 -14.57 -32.03
C ILE A 225 16.63 -13.64 -30.82
N GLY A 226 15.56 -12.85 -30.79
CA GLY A 226 15.29 -11.86 -29.77
C GLY A 226 14.94 -12.41 -28.39
N LYS A 227 14.86 -11.52 -27.39
CA LYS A 227 14.38 -11.84 -26.03
C LYS A 227 12.93 -12.33 -26.11
N GLU A 228 12.60 -13.38 -25.34
CA GLU A 228 11.23 -13.94 -25.25
C GLU A 228 10.63 -14.40 -26.59
N ALA A 229 11.47 -14.60 -27.63
CA ALA A 229 11.00 -14.81 -28.99
C ALA A 229 10.00 -15.97 -29.12
N PHE A 230 10.17 -17.07 -28.38
CA PHE A 230 9.26 -18.21 -28.33
C PHE A 230 8.73 -18.48 -26.92
N GLU A 231 8.74 -17.48 -26.04
CA GLU A 231 8.23 -17.63 -24.68
C GLU A 231 6.77 -18.10 -24.68
N GLY A 232 6.46 -19.07 -23.83
CA GLY A 232 5.10 -19.60 -23.68
C GLY A 232 4.61 -20.46 -24.85
N CYS A 233 5.46 -20.79 -25.83
CA CYS A 233 5.14 -21.78 -26.87
C CYS A 233 5.09 -23.20 -26.28
N SER A 234 4.07 -23.50 -25.48
CA SER A 234 3.99 -24.69 -24.63
C SER A 234 3.97 -26.03 -25.38
N SER A 235 3.68 -26.04 -26.68
CA SER A 235 3.74 -27.24 -27.53
C SER A 235 5.08 -27.42 -28.25
N LEU A 236 5.93 -26.38 -28.25
CA LEU A 236 7.17 -26.36 -29.01
C LEU A 236 8.17 -27.32 -28.37
N SER A 237 8.42 -28.45 -29.03
CA SER A 237 9.33 -29.50 -28.55
C SER A 237 10.55 -29.72 -29.44
N SER A 238 10.53 -29.18 -30.67
CA SER A 238 11.62 -29.30 -31.63
C SER A 238 11.93 -27.96 -32.28
N VAL A 239 13.18 -27.54 -32.24
CA VAL A 239 13.66 -26.36 -32.97
C VAL A 239 15.03 -26.63 -33.56
N VAL A 240 15.19 -26.29 -34.84
CA VAL A 240 16.48 -26.37 -35.53
C VAL A 240 17.06 -24.97 -35.63
N ILE A 241 18.12 -24.70 -34.86
CA ILE A 241 18.85 -23.43 -34.87
C ILE A 241 20.09 -23.60 -35.78
N PRO A 242 20.22 -22.81 -36.87
CA PRO A 242 21.34 -22.93 -37.78
C PRO A 242 22.60 -22.28 -37.21
N ASP A 243 23.77 -22.80 -37.63
CA ASP A 243 25.11 -22.29 -37.29
C ASP A 243 25.37 -20.84 -37.68
N SER A 244 24.41 -20.14 -38.31
CA SER A 244 24.47 -18.71 -38.61
C SER A 244 24.04 -17.82 -37.46
N VAL A 245 23.28 -18.37 -36.50
CA VAL A 245 22.81 -17.62 -35.33
C VAL A 245 24.00 -17.35 -34.42
N ARG A 246 24.22 -16.07 -34.10
CA ARG A 246 25.32 -15.62 -33.23
C ARG A 246 24.81 -15.15 -31.88
N LYS A 247 23.51 -14.85 -31.78
CA LYS A 247 22.88 -14.32 -30.57
C LYS A 247 21.49 -14.91 -30.39
N ILE A 248 21.22 -15.37 -29.17
CA ILE A 248 19.91 -15.78 -28.69
C ILE A 248 19.64 -14.95 -27.44
N GLY A 249 18.51 -14.23 -27.43
CA GLY A 249 18.09 -13.37 -26.33
C GLY A 249 17.77 -14.15 -25.06
N ALA A 250 17.71 -13.44 -23.94
CA ALA A 250 17.26 -14.03 -22.68
C ALA A 250 15.84 -14.60 -22.85
N GLU A 251 15.56 -15.72 -22.17
CA GLU A 251 14.22 -16.33 -22.11
C GLU A 251 13.61 -16.66 -23.47
N ALA A 252 14.41 -16.73 -24.54
CA ALA A 252 13.91 -16.92 -25.90
C ALA A 252 13.09 -18.21 -26.08
N PHE A 253 13.27 -19.20 -25.20
CA PHE A 253 12.54 -20.47 -25.18
C PHE A 253 11.93 -20.78 -23.80
N LEU A 254 11.67 -19.75 -22.99
CA LEU A 254 11.11 -19.91 -21.66
C LEU A 254 9.72 -20.57 -21.75
N GLY A 255 9.54 -21.67 -21.02
CA GLY A 255 8.28 -22.40 -20.96
C GLY A 255 7.80 -23.00 -22.28
N CYS A 256 8.73 -23.25 -23.20
CA CYS A 256 8.49 -24.21 -24.27
C CYS A 256 8.32 -25.64 -23.71
N ASN A 257 8.34 -26.66 -24.55
CA ASN A 257 8.44 -28.06 -24.12
C ASN A 257 9.66 -28.75 -24.79
N ILE A 258 10.80 -28.04 -24.83
CA ILE A 258 12.04 -28.52 -25.45
C ILE A 258 12.89 -29.20 -24.37
N ASP A 259 13.15 -30.50 -24.50
CA ASP A 259 13.98 -31.24 -23.55
C ASP A 259 15.49 -31.15 -23.86
N GLU A 260 15.85 -31.21 -25.14
CA GLU A 260 17.23 -31.27 -25.61
C GLU A 260 17.45 -30.31 -26.79
N LEU A 261 18.51 -29.51 -26.69
CA LEU A 261 18.99 -28.65 -27.77
C LEU A 261 20.49 -28.42 -27.61
N SER A 262 21.25 -28.50 -28.69
CA SER A 262 22.69 -28.23 -28.64
C SER A 262 23.09 -27.26 -29.74
N HIS A 263 23.38 -26.02 -29.36
CA HIS A 263 23.89 -24.98 -30.24
C HIS A 263 24.97 -24.15 -29.53
N PRO A 264 25.99 -23.58 -30.22
CA PRO A 264 27.05 -22.80 -29.58
C PRO A 264 26.56 -21.63 -28.70
N CYS A 265 25.42 -21.02 -29.03
CA CYS A 265 24.85 -19.90 -28.28
C CYS A 265 23.96 -20.32 -27.10
N LEU A 266 23.40 -21.53 -27.12
CA LEU A 266 22.46 -22.03 -26.11
C LEU A 266 22.43 -23.56 -26.14
N LYS A 267 22.54 -24.19 -24.98
CA LYS A 267 22.31 -25.62 -24.81
C LYS A 267 21.05 -25.81 -23.98
N ILE A 268 20.16 -26.72 -24.33
CA ILE A 268 19.05 -27.17 -23.49
C ILE A 268 19.31 -28.63 -23.16
N LYS A 269 19.17 -29.01 -21.89
CA LYS A 269 19.29 -30.40 -21.44
C LYS A 269 18.34 -30.64 -20.29
N ASN A 270 17.57 -31.74 -20.33
CA ASN A 270 16.48 -32.03 -19.39
C ASN A 270 15.52 -30.84 -19.20
N GLY A 271 15.25 -30.07 -20.25
CA GLY A 271 14.37 -28.90 -20.16
C GLY A 271 14.96 -27.67 -19.47
N PHE A 272 16.29 -27.63 -19.25
CA PHE A 272 16.98 -26.46 -18.72
C PHE A 272 17.86 -25.80 -19.78
N ALA A 273 17.66 -24.50 -20.00
CA ALA A 273 18.53 -23.67 -20.81
C ALA A 273 19.85 -23.42 -20.05
N ILE A 274 20.96 -23.87 -20.60
CA ILE A 274 22.31 -23.83 -20.03
C ILE A 274 23.24 -23.05 -20.96
N LYS A 275 23.96 -22.09 -20.38
CA LYS A 275 25.05 -21.36 -21.05
C LYS A 275 26.35 -21.58 -20.27
N GLY A 276 27.29 -22.29 -20.90
CA GLY A 276 28.50 -22.75 -20.21
C GLY A 276 28.16 -23.84 -19.17
N LYS A 277 28.29 -23.52 -17.88
CA LYS A 277 27.92 -24.39 -16.75
C LYS A 277 26.81 -23.80 -15.87
N LYS A 278 26.14 -22.76 -16.37
CA LYS A 278 25.08 -22.02 -15.68
C LYS A 278 23.71 -22.34 -16.27
N VAL A 279 22.75 -22.74 -15.44
CA VAL A 279 21.33 -22.83 -15.80
C VAL A 279 20.73 -21.43 -15.79
N LEU A 280 20.06 -21.04 -16.87
CA LEU A 280 19.46 -19.71 -17.04
C LEU A 280 17.96 -19.71 -16.74
N TYR A 281 17.20 -20.59 -17.41
CA TYR A 281 15.75 -20.67 -17.31
C TYR A 281 15.24 -22.05 -17.74
N ARG A 282 13.96 -22.33 -17.50
CA ARG A 282 13.29 -23.58 -17.91
C ARG A 282 12.65 -23.49 -19.29
N THR A 283 12.75 -24.56 -20.04
CA THR A 283 12.09 -24.77 -21.34
C THR A 283 11.03 -25.86 -21.26
N THR A 284 10.57 -26.25 -20.06
CA THR A 284 9.48 -27.20 -19.84
C THR A 284 8.60 -26.78 -18.67
N GLN A 285 7.35 -27.25 -18.65
CA GLN A 285 6.37 -27.02 -17.58
C GLN A 285 6.22 -28.21 -16.62
N SER A 286 7.12 -29.21 -16.70
CA SER A 286 7.12 -30.37 -15.80
C SER A 286 7.32 -29.91 -14.35
N ASN A 287 6.60 -30.50 -13.40
CA ASN A 287 6.80 -30.28 -11.95
C ASN A 287 7.92 -31.17 -11.35
N SER A 288 8.49 -32.08 -12.14
CA SER A 288 9.65 -32.91 -11.75
C SER A 288 10.89 -32.46 -12.52
N PHE A 289 11.92 -32.06 -11.77
CA PHE A 289 13.12 -31.43 -12.33
C PHE A 289 14.31 -32.37 -12.22
N ILE A 290 15.05 -32.57 -13.31
CA ILE A 290 16.32 -33.31 -13.30
C ILE A 290 17.45 -32.37 -13.73
N ILE A 291 18.18 -31.83 -12.76
CA ILE A 291 19.33 -30.95 -13.03
C ILE A 291 20.48 -31.79 -13.59
N PRO A 292 21.01 -31.47 -14.80
CA PRO A 292 22.07 -32.28 -15.41
C PRO A 292 23.41 -32.23 -14.66
N GLU A 293 24.15 -33.34 -14.69
CA GLU A 293 25.54 -33.36 -14.18
C GLU A 293 26.42 -32.33 -14.93
N GLY A 294 27.28 -31.63 -14.17
CA GLY A 294 28.24 -30.65 -14.70
C GLY A 294 27.77 -29.19 -14.59
N VAL A 295 26.50 -28.96 -14.22
CA VAL A 295 26.02 -27.65 -13.76
C VAL A 295 26.81 -27.22 -12.53
N LYS A 296 27.20 -25.95 -12.49
CA LYS A 296 27.92 -25.33 -11.37
C LYS A 296 27.22 -24.10 -10.79
N GLU A 297 26.30 -23.52 -11.56
CA GLU A 297 25.59 -22.31 -11.19
C GLU A 297 24.15 -22.40 -11.69
N ILE A 298 23.20 -21.90 -10.90
CA ILE A 298 21.80 -21.75 -11.26
C ILE A 298 21.44 -20.27 -11.12
N ASP A 299 20.84 -19.69 -12.17
CA ASP A 299 20.38 -18.31 -12.15
C ASP A 299 19.17 -18.13 -11.22
N LYS A 300 19.03 -16.92 -10.68
CA LYS A 300 17.98 -16.58 -9.70
C LYS A 300 16.57 -16.65 -10.30
N ASP A 301 16.46 -16.34 -11.59
CA ASP A 301 15.17 -16.23 -12.29
C ASP A 301 14.78 -17.59 -12.94
N VAL A 302 15.42 -18.70 -12.56
CA VAL A 302 15.20 -20.03 -13.15
C VAL A 302 13.75 -20.56 -13.00
N LEU A 303 13.03 -20.08 -11.98
CA LEU A 303 11.64 -20.45 -11.67
C LEU A 303 10.62 -19.33 -11.95
N ASP A 304 11.04 -18.16 -12.45
CA ASP A 304 10.14 -17.02 -12.64
C ASP A 304 8.96 -17.36 -13.57
N GLY A 305 7.74 -17.11 -13.09
CA GLY A 305 6.49 -17.29 -13.86
C GLY A 305 5.92 -18.72 -13.90
N TYR A 306 6.49 -19.70 -13.20
CA TYR A 306 6.06 -21.10 -13.25
C TYR A 306 5.81 -21.74 -11.87
N ASN A 307 5.17 -22.91 -11.87
CA ASN A 307 4.96 -23.71 -10.67
C ASN A 307 6.29 -24.16 -10.06
N TYR A 308 6.36 -24.12 -8.73
CA TYR A 308 7.46 -24.66 -7.94
C TYR A 308 7.56 -26.18 -8.09
N PRO A 309 8.77 -26.77 -8.00
CA PRO A 309 8.94 -28.22 -8.15
C PRO A 309 8.16 -28.98 -7.09
N GLU A 310 7.51 -30.06 -7.50
CA GLU A 310 7.06 -31.11 -6.58
C GLU A 310 8.21 -32.04 -6.18
N SER A 311 9.21 -32.22 -7.07
CA SER A 311 10.42 -33.00 -6.80
C SER A 311 11.63 -32.44 -7.56
N VAL A 312 12.80 -32.50 -6.92
CA VAL A 312 14.08 -32.11 -7.51
C VAL A 312 15.05 -33.29 -7.47
N GLU A 313 15.53 -33.70 -8.64
CA GLU A 313 16.61 -34.66 -8.80
C GLU A 313 17.84 -33.97 -9.41
N PHE A 314 19.02 -34.44 -9.05
CA PHE A 314 20.28 -34.04 -9.65
C PHE A 314 21.02 -35.28 -10.17
N SER A 315 21.41 -35.27 -11.45
CA SER A 315 22.04 -36.45 -12.07
C SER A 315 23.46 -36.73 -11.56
N GLY A 316 24.08 -35.80 -10.83
CA GLY A 316 25.39 -35.97 -10.19
C GLY A 316 25.30 -36.48 -8.75
N THR A 317 26.43 -36.45 -8.06
CA THR A 317 26.59 -36.84 -6.64
C THR A 317 26.09 -35.76 -5.68
N VAL A 318 25.80 -36.13 -4.42
CA VAL A 318 25.47 -35.19 -3.33
C VAL A 318 26.57 -34.14 -3.18
N ALA A 319 27.85 -34.53 -3.22
CA ALA A 319 28.97 -33.59 -3.14
C ALA A 319 29.00 -32.60 -4.32
N GLN A 320 28.67 -33.07 -5.53
CA GLN A 320 28.54 -32.19 -6.69
C GLN A 320 27.33 -31.25 -6.55
N TRP A 321 26.20 -31.71 -6.01
CA TRP A 321 25.02 -30.88 -5.73
C TRP A 321 25.34 -29.78 -4.72
N GLU A 322 25.97 -30.14 -3.60
CA GLU A 322 26.39 -29.19 -2.57
C GLU A 322 27.31 -28.09 -3.11
N ALA A 323 28.13 -28.41 -4.11
CA ALA A 323 29.02 -27.45 -4.75
C ALA A 323 28.34 -26.50 -5.77
N ILE A 324 27.06 -26.68 -6.09
CA ILE A 324 26.34 -25.81 -7.02
C ILE A 324 26.01 -24.47 -6.34
N VAL A 325 26.41 -23.38 -6.99
CA VAL A 325 26.07 -22.00 -6.65
C VAL A 325 24.63 -21.71 -7.10
N GLY A 326 23.84 -21.07 -6.25
CA GLY A 326 22.44 -20.73 -6.59
C GLY A 326 21.45 -21.91 -6.59
N LYS A 327 21.84 -23.11 -6.14
CA LYS A 327 20.93 -24.27 -5.99
C LYS A 327 19.67 -23.97 -5.17
N TRP A 328 19.75 -22.97 -4.28
CA TRP A 328 18.68 -22.53 -3.41
C TRP A 328 17.51 -21.87 -4.15
N TYR A 329 17.76 -21.24 -5.31
CA TYR A 329 16.69 -20.64 -6.12
C TYR A 329 15.66 -21.68 -6.60
N LEU A 330 16.04 -22.96 -6.63
CA LEU A 330 15.11 -24.06 -6.91
C LEU A 330 14.29 -24.51 -5.69
N LEU A 331 14.81 -24.27 -4.48
CA LEU A 331 14.33 -24.87 -3.24
C LEU A 331 13.58 -23.89 -2.32
N GLU A 332 13.78 -22.58 -2.49
CA GLU A 332 13.26 -21.54 -1.60
C GLU A 332 11.73 -21.59 -1.44
N HIS A 333 11.03 -21.97 -2.50
CA HIS A 333 9.56 -21.94 -2.58
C HIS A 333 8.92 -23.33 -2.72
N THR A 334 9.70 -24.41 -2.64
CA THR A 334 9.14 -25.77 -2.64
C THR A 334 8.90 -26.30 -1.23
N SER A 335 7.83 -27.09 -1.10
CA SER A 335 7.55 -27.93 0.06
C SER A 335 8.58 -29.05 0.21
N GLU A 336 9.20 -29.47 -0.90
CA GLU A 336 10.21 -30.53 -0.90
C GLU A 336 11.51 -29.99 -0.29
N LYS A 337 12.01 -30.69 0.73
CA LYS A 337 13.23 -30.32 1.45
C LYS A 337 14.37 -31.28 1.15
N SER A 338 14.19 -32.22 0.22
CA SER A 338 15.21 -33.18 -0.17
C SER A 338 15.52 -33.13 -1.68
N VAL A 339 16.74 -33.48 -2.06
CA VAL A 339 17.16 -33.60 -3.46
C VAL A 339 17.79 -34.97 -3.67
N LYS A 340 17.19 -35.74 -4.58
CA LYS A 340 17.73 -37.05 -4.93
C LYS A 340 18.92 -36.90 -5.85
N CYS A 341 20.06 -37.39 -5.41
CA CYS A 341 21.31 -37.42 -6.15
C CYS A 341 21.64 -38.86 -6.55
N LYS A 342 22.63 -39.02 -7.43
CA LYS A 342 23.09 -40.33 -7.93
C LYS A 342 23.57 -41.29 -6.83
N ASP A 343 24.16 -40.77 -5.77
CA ASP A 343 24.82 -41.52 -4.68
C ASP A 343 24.14 -41.35 -3.32
N GLY A 344 22.96 -40.69 -3.25
CA GLY A 344 22.25 -40.47 -2.01
C GLY A 344 21.14 -39.44 -2.11
N VAL A 345 20.53 -39.12 -0.97
CA VAL A 345 19.58 -38.02 -0.83
C VAL A 345 20.26 -36.91 -0.05
N TRP A 346 20.24 -35.71 -0.61
CA TRP A 346 20.67 -34.51 0.11
C TRP A 346 19.44 -33.89 0.78
N GLU A 347 19.56 -33.55 2.06
CA GLU A 347 18.49 -32.91 2.84
C GLU A 347 18.82 -31.43 3.05
N MET A 348 17.81 -30.57 2.90
CA MET A 348 17.97 -29.13 3.01
C MET A 348 18.33 -28.77 4.46
N PRO A 349 19.49 -28.15 4.69
CA PRO A 349 19.88 -27.78 6.04
C PRO A 349 18.94 -26.70 6.57
N VAL A 350 18.74 -26.69 7.89
CA VAL A 350 18.02 -25.61 8.59
C VAL A 350 18.70 -24.26 8.33
N MET A 351 20.02 -24.29 8.17
CA MET A 351 20.90 -23.14 7.95
C MET A 351 21.59 -23.24 6.59
N LEU A 352 21.20 -22.38 5.65
CA LEU A 352 21.81 -22.34 4.32
C LEU A 352 23.11 -21.55 4.37
N VAL A 353 24.25 -22.23 4.27
CA VAL A 353 25.56 -21.59 4.25
C VAL A 353 26.17 -21.73 2.85
N GLU A 354 26.59 -20.61 2.27
CA GLU A 354 27.25 -20.54 0.97
C GLU A 354 28.53 -19.72 1.08
N ASN A 355 29.68 -20.32 0.73
CA ASN A 355 31.00 -19.69 0.81
C ASN A 355 31.31 -19.09 2.20
N GLY A 356 30.88 -19.75 3.28
CA GLY A 356 31.04 -19.26 4.66
C GLY A 356 30.02 -18.21 5.09
N SER A 357 29.10 -17.78 4.21
CA SER A 357 28.03 -16.82 4.50
C SER A 357 26.70 -17.55 4.70
N LEU A 358 26.05 -17.34 5.85
CA LEU A 358 24.70 -17.83 6.12
C LEU A 358 23.69 -17.00 5.32
N LYS A 359 23.07 -17.61 4.31
CA LYS A 359 22.13 -16.96 3.39
C LYS A 359 20.68 -17.02 3.84
N GLN A 360 20.26 -18.09 4.52
CA GLN A 360 18.88 -18.26 4.93
C GLN A 360 18.69 -19.27 6.06
N CYS A 361 17.73 -19.01 6.95
CA CYS A 361 17.11 -20.01 7.81
C CYS A 361 15.86 -20.55 7.11
N THR A 362 15.81 -21.87 6.88
CA THR A 362 14.76 -22.51 6.06
C THR A 362 13.54 -22.93 6.86
N ASP A 363 13.71 -23.23 8.14
CA ASP A 363 12.61 -23.47 9.07
C ASP A 363 12.10 -22.13 9.63
N LYS A 364 11.05 -21.59 9.00
CA LYS A 364 10.43 -20.32 9.42
C LYS A 364 9.63 -20.47 10.72
N SER A 365 9.30 -21.70 11.11
CA SER A 365 8.53 -22.02 12.33
C SER A 365 9.43 -22.32 13.54
N ALA A 366 10.75 -22.47 13.33
CA ALA A 366 11.69 -22.77 14.39
C ALA A 366 11.66 -21.69 15.50
N THR A 367 11.54 -22.13 16.75
CA THR A 367 11.61 -21.24 17.92
C THR A 367 13.04 -20.98 18.40
N SER A 368 13.96 -21.87 18.03
CA SER A 368 15.39 -21.80 18.31
C SER A 368 16.16 -22.43 17.16
N VAL A 369 17.31 -21.86 16.83
CA VAL A 369 18.19 -22.37 15.78
C VAL A 369 19.65 -22.18 16.17
N THR A 370 20.53 -23.04 15.66
CA THR A 370 21.98 -22.99 15.91
C THR A 370 22.70 -22.67 14.61
N ILE A 371 23.52 -21.62 14.61
CA ILE A 371 24.38 -21.28 13.47
C ILE A 371 25.57 -22.25 13.46
N PRO A 372 25.86 -22.94 12.33
CA PRO A 372 26.94 -23.92 12.26
C PRO A 372 28.34 -23.31 12.49
N ASP A 373 29.25 -24.13 13.02
CA ASP A 373 30.67 -23.77 13.12
C ASP A 373 31.29 -23.52 11.73
N GLY A 374 32.11 -22.48 11.61
CA GLY A 374 32.76 -22.09 10.35
C GLY A 374 32.01 -21.04 9.51
N VAL A 375 30.81 -20.61 9.93
CA VAL A 375 30.15 -19.44 9.35
C VAL A 375 30.91 -18.17 9.70
N THR A 376 31.33 -17.42 8.69
CA THR A 376 32.09 -16.17 8.80
C THR A 376 31.25 -14.93 8.53
N GLU A 377 30.06 -15.07 7.96
CA GLU A 377 29.15 -13.98 7.62
C GLU A 377 27.68 -14.40 7.82
N ILE A 378 26.84 -13.50 8.34
CA ILE A 378 25.38 -13.59 8.22
C ILE A 378 24.96 -12.67 7.07
N GLY A 379 24.43 -13.25 5.99
CA GLY A 379 24.08 -12.55 4.76
C GLY A 379 22.76 -11.77 4.85
N GLU A 380 22.50 -10.98 3.82
CA GLU A 380 21.27 -10.18 3.71
C GLU A 380 20.02 -11.07 3.83
N ASN A 381 19.02 -10.64 4.61
CA ASN A 381 17.76 -11.38 4.83
C ASN A 381 17.89 -12.79 5.45
N ALA A 382 19.05 -13.16 6.03
CA ALA A 382 19.31 -14.54 6.47
C ALA A 382 18.24 -15.15 7.40
N PHE A 383 17.71 -14.39 8.36
CA PHE A 383 16.62 -14.84 9.23
C PHE A 383 15.29 -14.17 8.90
N SER A 384 15.17 -13.45 7.78
CA SER A 384 13.92 -12.79 7.38
C SER A 384 12.79 -13.82 7.24
N GLY A 385 11.60 -13.45 7.70
CA GLY A 385 10.41 -14.31 7.71
C GLY A 385 10.41 -15.44 8.75
N CYS A 386 11.40 -15.56 9.64
CA CYS A 386 11.30 -16.48 10.77
C CYS A 386 10.26 -15.94 11.78
N GLU A 387 9.07 -16.51 11.77
CA GLU A 387 7.90 -15.98 12.50
C GLU A 387 7.93 -16.31 14.00
N SER A 388 8.67 -17.35 14.39
CA SER A 388 8.66 -17.88 15.76
C SER A 388 10.00 -17.80 16.50
N LEU A 389 11.07 -17.35 15.84
CA LEU A 389 12.42 -17.36 16.38
C LEU A 389 12.60 -16.26 17.43
N LYS A 390 12.69 -16.64 18.71
CA LYS A 390 12.72 -15.67 19.83
C LYS A 390 14.12 -15.25 20.25
N SER A 391 15.10 -16.14 20.09
CA SER A 391 16.48 -15.92 20.53
C SER A 391 17.48 -16.49 19.54
N LEU A 392 18.58 -15.76 19.33
CA LEU A 392 19.66 -16.18 18.44
C LEU A 392 21.03 -15.95 19.11
N GLU A 393 21.92 -16.93 18.99
CA GLU A 393 23.32 -16.81 19.41
C GLU A 393 24.22 -16.77 18.16
N VAL A 394 24.95 -15.66 17.99
CA VAL A 394 25.89 -15.51 16.88
C VAL A 394 27.25 -16.08 17.30
N PRO A 395 27.80 -17.07 16.58
CA PRO A 395 29.05 -17.73 16.98
C PRO A 395 30.26 -16.84 16.70
N SER A 396 31.33 -17.04 17.47
CA SER A 396 32.55 -16.22 17.41
C SER A 396 33.30 -16.25 16.07
N GLY A 397 32.99 -17.19 15.18
CA GLY A 397 33.51 -17.21 13.81
C GLY A 397 32.97 -16.10 12.90
N VAL A 398 31.81 -15.51 13.23
CA VAL A 398 31.14 -14.52 12.37
C VAL A 398 31.83 -13.16 12.47
N THR A 399 32.24 -12.65 11.32
CA THR A 399 32.93 -11.36 11.17
C THR A 399 32.10 -10.29 10.46
N LYS A 400 31.02 -10.68 9.78
CA LYS A 400 30.17 -9.80 8.96
C LYS A 400 28.68 -10.07 9.16
N ILE A 401 27.84 -9.03 9.19
CA ILE A 401 26.36 -9.12 9.26
C ILE A 401 25.75 -8.17 8.21
N GLY A 402 24.90 -8.69 7.31
CA GLY A 402 24.28 -7.95 6.20
C GLY A 402 22.97 -7.25 6.54
N ALA A 403 22.42 -6.49 5.57
CA ALA A 403 21.16 -5.76 5.75
C ALA A 403 19.97 -6.72 5.99
N TYR A 404 18.97 -6.28 6.75
CA TYR A 404 17.72 -7.04 6.96
C TYR A 404 17.89 -8.46 7.53
N SER A 405 19.05 -8.77 8.13
CA SER A 405 19.45 -10.13 8.51
C SER A 405 18.54 -10.80 9.54
N PHE A 406 17.84 -10.05 10.39
CA PHE A 406 17.10 -10.59 11.55
C PHE A 406 15.57 -10.46 11.41
N CYS A 407 14.79 -11.35 12.05
CA CYS A 407 13.33 -11.40 11.96
C CYS A 407 12.58 -10.52 12.98
N GLU A 408 11.31 -10.20 12.66
CA GLU A 408 10.41 -9.41 13.52
C GLU A 408 10.10 -10.06 14.88
N SER A 409 10.20 -11.39 14.97
CA SER A 409 9.90 -12.14 16.19
C SER A 409 11.06 -12.18 17.19
N LEU A 410 12.26 -11.74 16.78
CA LEU A 410 13.47 -11.86 17.58
C LEU A 410 13.44 -10.92 18.78
N SER A 411 13.40 -11.51 19.98
CA SER A 411 13.32 -10.79 21.24
C SER A 411 14.67 -10.66 21.96
N SER A 412 15.62 -11.55 21.65
CA SER A 412 16.95 -11.61 22.26
C SER A 412 18.03 -12.03 21.24
N ILE A 413 19.19 -11.37 21.25
CA ILE A 413 20.34 -11.77 20.43
C ILE A 413 21.65 -11.71 21.22
N SER A 414 22.58 -12.64 20.96
CA SER A 414 23.96 -12.61 21.48
C SER A 414 24.94 -12.35 20.34
N LEU A 415 25.79 -11.33 20.49
CA LEU A 415 26.75 -10.87 19.47
C LEU A 415 28.20 -11.02 19.97
N PRO A 416 29.09 -11.68 19.18
CA PRO A 416 30.50 -11.81 19.50
C PRO A 416 31.31 -10.56 19.10
N SER A 417 32.47 -10.38 19.72
CA SER A 417 33.43 -9.28 19.46
C SER A 417 34.13 -9.37 18.10
N SER A 418 34.05 -10.53 17.44
CA SER A 418 34.68 -10.81 16.14
C SER A 418 34.01 -10.10 14.96
N ILE A 419 32.82 -9.52 15.16
CA ILE A 419 32.11 -8.76 14.13
C ILE A 419 32.88 -7.48 13.81
N THR A 420 33.31 -7.35 12.56
CA THR A 420 34.05 -6.20 12.02
C THR A 420 33.23 -5.38 11.02
N GLU A 421 32.26 -6.01 10.33
CA GLU A 421 31.32 -5.35 9.43
C GLU A 421 29.88 -5.67 9.86
N PHE A 422 29.05 -4.63 10.01
CA PHE A 422 27.66 -4.78 10.41
C PHE A 422 26.83 -3.74 9.67
N ASP A 423 25.89 -4.20 8.86
CA ASP A 423 25.03 -3.31 8.09
C ASP A 423 24.06 -2.55 9.00
N LYS A 424 23.87 -1.25 8.73
CA LYS A 424 22.97 -0.37 9.50
C LYS A 424 21.52 -0.87 9.51
N ASP A 425 21.10 -1.59 8.48
CA ASP A 425 19.74 -2.09 8.29
C ASP A 425 19.58 -3.54 8.77
N ALA A 426 20.58 -4.16 9.38
CA ALA A 426 20.51 -5.54 9.88
C ALA A 426 19.33 -5.78 10.84
N PHE A 427 19.01 -4.80 11.69
CA PHE A 427 17.89 -4.84 12.64
C PHE A 427 16.58 -4.25 12.12
N PHE A 428 16.48 -3.90 10.83
CA PHE A 428 15.33 -3.16 10.27
C PHE A 428 13.98 -3.81 10.56
N PHE A 429 13.86 -5.14 10.37
CA PHE A 429 12.61 -5.87 10.59
C PHE A 429 12.35 -6.20 12.06
N VAL A 430 13.37 -6.23 12.93
CA VAL A 430 13.18 -6.65 14.34
C VAL A 430 12.30 -5.66 15.11
N GLY A 431 12.31 -4.38 14.72
CA GLY A 431 11.41 -3.36 15.24
C GLY A 431 11.39 -3.24 16.76
N LYS A 432 10.19 -3.22 17.35
CA LYS A 432 9.97 -3.11 18.81
C LYS A 432 10.09 -4.44 19.56
N SER A 433 10.26 -5.57 18.87
CA SER A 433 10.29 -6.89 19.48
C SER A 433 11.58 -7.18 20.22
N LEU A 434 12.70 -6.62 19.75
CA LEU A 434 14.00 -6.79 20.40
C LEU A 434 13.95 -6.15 21.80
N SER A 435 14.12 -6.96 22.83
CA SER A 435 14.17 -6.49 24.21
C SER A 435 15.55 -6.65 24.83
N LYS A 436 16.41 -7.49 24.23
CA LYS A 436 17.67 -7.92 24.83
C LYS A 436 18.77 -8.13 23.78
N VAL A 437 19.92 -7.50 24.00
CA VAL A 437 21.15 -7.69 23.23
C VAL A 437 22.25 -8.06 24.21
N ILE A 438 22.84 -9.23 24.06
CA ILE A 438 24.00 -9.68 24.83
C ILE A 438 25.24 -9.42 23.96
N LEU A 439 26.23 -8.73 24.52
CA LEU A 439 27.53 -8.53 23.86
C LEU A 439 28.59 -9.35 24.60
N ALA A 440 29.49 -9.98 23.85
CA ALA A 440 30.71 -10.58 24.41
C ALA A 440 31.53 -9.56 25.22
N ASP A 441 32.44 -10.02 26.09
CA ASP A 441 33.12 -9.18 27.08
C ASP A 441 34.39 -8.46 26.59
N ASP A 442 34.82 -8.76 25.39
CA ASP A 442 36.12 -8.41 24.82
C ASP A 442 36.05 -7.33 23.72
N PHE A 443 34.91 -6.68 23.47
CA PHE A 443 34.83 -5.55 22.53
C PHE A 443 35.72 -4.39 22.98
N GLU A 444 36.68 -3.99 22.14
CA GLU A 444 37.49 -2.79 22.35
C GLU A 444 36.70 -1.50 22.07
N LYS A 445 35.81 -1.55 21.08
CA LYS A 445 34.84 -0.51 20.71
C LYS A 445 33.54 -1.17 20.28
N VAL A 446 32.41 -0.58 20.68
CA VAL A 446 31.07 -0.99 20.21
C VAL A 446 30.52 0.12 19.33
N PRO A 447 30.40 -0.09 18.01
CA PRO A 447 29.87 0.93 17.11
C PRO A 447 28.41 1.21 17.43
N SER A 448 28.07 2.47 17.71
CA SER A 448 26.69 2.84 18.02
C SER A 448 25.77 2.79 16.82
N GLU A 449 26.34 2.91 15.61
CA GLU A 449 25.61 2.84 14.33
C GLU A 449 24.88 1.51 14.10
N TRP A 450 25.39 0.41 14.67
CA TRP A 450 24.73 -0.90 14.59
C TRP A 450 23.31 -0.88 15.16
N PHE A 451 23.04 0.08 16.04
CA PHE A 451 21.80 0.21 16.79
C PHE A 451 20.93 1.39 16.30
N ASP A 452 21.30 2.08 15.22
CA ASP A 452 20.58 3.27 14.73
C ASP A 452 19.13 2.97 14.35
N ARG A 453 18.86 1.80 13.75
CA ARG A 453 17.50 1.37 13.40
C ARG A 453 16.67 0.90 14.59
N LEU A 454 17.29 0.77 15.76
CA LEU A 454 16.59 0.49 17.02
C LEU A 454 16.22 1.77 17.77
N ASP A 455 16.46 2.96 17.21
CA ASP A 455 16.15 4.24 17.86
C ASP A 455 14.64 4.42 18.16
N TRP A 456 13.75 3.76 17.41
CA TRP A 456 12.31 3.74 17.68
C TRP A 456 11.90 2.77 18.81
N ASN A 457 12.84 1.94 19.27
CA ASN A 457 12.67 1.00 20.37
C ASN A 457 13.49 1.48 21.57
N GLU A 458 12.89 2.31 22.42
CA GLU A 458 13.60 2.84 23.59
C GLU A 458 13.84 1.80 24.70
N ASN A 459 13.30 0.58 24.56
CA ASN A 459 13.15 -0.39 25.65
C ASN A 459 14.06 -1.62 25.56
N TYR A 460 14.94 -1.72 24.57
CA TYR A 460 15.91 -2.83 24.51
C TYR A 460 17.10 -2.61 25.44
N GLU A 461 17.64 -3.71 25.94
CA GLU A 461 18.70 -3.72 26.96
C GLU A 461 19.98 -4.36 26.41
N ILE A 462 21.12 -3.67 26.57
CA ILE A 462 22.45 -4.21 26.31
C ILE A 462 22.99 -4.85 27.59
N ILE A 463 23.35 -6.13 27.49
CA ILE A 463 23.87 -6.96 28.56
C ILE A 463 25.34 -7.25 28.27
N CYS A 464 26.21 -6.91 29.22
CA CYS A 464 27.64 -7.17 29.21
C CYS A 464 28.14 -7.34 30.67
N THR A 465 29.29 -7.99 30.88
CA THR A 465 29.85 -8.16 32.22
C THR A 465 30.43 -6.86 32.75
N LYS A 466 30.18 -6.58 34.05
CA LYS A 466 30.71 -5.39 34.70
C LYS A 466 32.25 -5.43 34.69
N ASP A 467 32.86 -4.30 34.33
CA ASP A 467 34.31 -4.08 34.24
C ASP A 467 35.01 -4.68 33.00
N SER A 468 34.26 -5.35 32.11
CA SER A 468 34.75 -5.83 30.81
C SER A 468 35.15 -4.67 29.88
N SER A 469 35.98 -4.94 28.87
CA SER A 469 36.33 -3.91 27.86
C SER A 469 35.07 -3.45 27.13
N THR A 470 34.16 -4.37 26.83
CA THR A 470 32.83 -4.07 26.26
C THR A 470 32.05 -3.12 27.14
N TYR A 471 31.94 -3.38 28.44
CA TYR A 471 31.21 -2.49 29.36
C TYR A 471 31.80 -1.07 29.36
N LYS A 472 33.14 -0.95 29.34
CA LYS A 472 33.82 0.35 29.25
C LYS A 472 33.55 1.04 27.91
N ALA A 473 33.54 0.30 26.80
CA ALA A 473 33.25 0.80 25.47
C ALA A 473 31.80 1.30 25.34
N VAL A 474 30.81 0.49 25.74
CA VAL A 474 29.39 0.86 25.69
C VAL A 474 29.10 2.04 26.61
N LYS A 475 29.72 2.10 27.80
CA LYS A 475 29.55 3.22 28.76
C LYS A 475 30.10 4.55 28.24
N ARG A 476 31.13 4.52 27.39
CA ARG A 476 31.71 5.71 26.75
C ARG A 476 30.84 6.23 25.60
N SER A 477 29.99 5.38 25.00
CA SER A 477 29.06 5.78 23.96
C SER A 477 27.88 6.57 24.54
N PRO A 478 27.67 7.84 24.14
CA PRO A 478 26.51 8.63 24.57
C PRO A 478 25.17 7.97 24.21
N LYS A 479 25.15 7.26 23.08
CA LYS A 479 23.96 6.61 22.52
C LYS A 479 23.66 5.27 23.21
N LEU A 480 24.67 4.44 23.46
CA LEU A 480 24.46 3.08 23.97
C LEU A 480 24.42 2.98 25.50
N LYS A 481 25.06 3.91 26.22
CA LYS A 481 25.10 3.88 27.70
C LYS A 481 23.71 3.90 28.35
N LYS A 482 22.70 4.46 27.68
CA LYS A 482 21.31 4.51 28.16
C LYS A 482 20.63 3.13 28.16
N HIS A 483 21.19 2.16 27.42
CA HIS A 483 20.65 0.81 27.26
C HIS A 483 21.37 -0.26 28.11
N ILE A 484 22.45 0.06 28.84
CA ILE A 484 23.16 -0.94 29.66
C ILE A 484 22.33 -1.34 30.89
N LYS A 485 22.11 -2.65 31.10
CA LYS A 485 21.49 -3.15 32.34
C LYS A 485 22.37 -4.18 33.08
N ALA A 486 22.98 -3.71 34.18
CA ALA A 486 23.68 -4.54 35.16
C ALA A 486 22.67 -5.27 36.09
N LEU A 487 21.99 -6.32 35.59
CA LEU A 487 20.79 -6.83 36.24
C LEU A 487 20.84 -8.22 36.91
N ALA A 488 21.77 -9.13 36.59
CA ALA A 488 21.65 -10.52 37.10
C ALA A 488 21.81 -10.65 38.64
N LEU A 489 22.78 -9.94 39.25
CA LEU A 489 22.98 -9.96 40.71
C LEU A 489 22.11 -8.93 41.47
N GLN A 490 21.60 -7.92 40.75
CA GLN A 490 20.73 -6.89 41.31
C GLN A 490 19.29 -7.41 41.44
N VAL A 491 18.82 -8.27 40.51
CA VAL A 491 17.47 -8.87 40.52
C VAL A 491 17.26 -9.84 41.67
N ALA A 492 18.17 -10.78 41.93
CA ALA A 492 18.02 -11.70 43.06
C ALA A 492 18.02 -10.98 44.43
N LYS A 493 18.77 -9.86 44.55
CA LYS A 493 18.77 -9.01 45.75
C LYS A 493 17.56 -8.05 45.79
N ASN A 494 17.07 -7.61 44.63
CA ASN A 494 15.88 -6.77 44.48
C ASN A 494 14.59 -7.53 44.71
N GLU A 495 14.49 -8.79 44.30
CA GLU A 495 13.31 -9.63 44.52
C GLU A 495 13.11 -9.86 46.03
N LYS A 496 14.18 -10.18 46.76
CA LYS A 496 14.12 -10.35 48.21
C LYS A 496 13.78 -9.04 48.95
N ILE A 497 14.32 -7.90 48.50
CA ILE A 497 13.99 -6.58 49.06
C ILE A 497 12.59 -6.11 48.63
N ALA A 498 12.14 -6.42 47.42
CA ALA A 498 10.81 -6.09 46.91
C ALA A 498 9.73 -6.86 47.65
N THR A 499 9.98 -8.12 48.01
CA THR A 499 9.08 -8.92 48.85
C THR A 499 8.95 -8.33 50.27
N VAL A 500 10.06 -7.91 50.90
CA VAL A 500 10.02 -7.27 52.24
C VAL A 500 9.36 -5.90 52.22
N ASN A 501 9.67 -5.06 51.23
CA ASN A 501 9.09 -3.73 51.08
C ASN A 501 7.59 -3.77 50.70
N LYS A 502 7.15 -4.81 49.99
CA LYS A 502 5.73 -5.08 49.72
C LYS A 502 4.98 -5.42 51.00
N VAL A 503 5.47 -6.41 51.76
CA VAL A 503 4.90 -6.82 53.05
C VAL A 503 4.84 -5.65 54.05
N GLY A 504 5.88 -4.80 54.09
CA GLY A 504 5.92 -3.62 54.95
C GLY A 504 4.93 -2.51 54.54
N ALA A 505 4.75 -2.26 53.25
CA ALA A 505 3.76 -1.29 52.76
C ALA A 505 2.32 -1.79 52.96
N ASP A 506 2.05 -3.07 52.70
CA ASP A 506 0.75 -3.71 52.92
C ASP A 506 0.36 -3.68 54.41
N ALA A 507 1.28 -3.98 55.32
CA ALA A 507 1.06 -3.89 56.77
C ALA A 507 0.88 -2.44 57.26
N LEU A 508 1.63 -1.48 56.71
CA LEU A 508 1.55 -0.06 57.07
C LEU A 508 0.19 0.54 56.68
N LEU A 509 -0.24 0.33 55.44
CA LEU A 509 -1.45 0.94 54.89
C LEU A 509 -2.71 0.29 55.49
N SER A 510 -2.70 -1.03 55.71
CA SER A 510 -3.79 -1.71 56.43
C SER A 510 -3.95 -1.26 57.89
N THR A 511 -2.88 -0.78 58.53
CA THR A 511 -2.93 -0.26 59.91
C THR A 511 -3.36 1.22 59.98
N LEU A 512 -3.02 2.02 58.97
CA LEU A 512 -3.32 3.47 58.93
C LEU A 512 -4.77 3.79 58.54
N LEU A 513 -5.41 2.91 57.77
CA LEU A 513 -6.67 3.17 57.09
C LEU A 513 -7.95 2.50 57.68
N PRO A 514 -7.97 1.75 58.82
CA PRO A 514 -9.20 1.09 59.30
C PRO A 514 -10.39 2.03 59.53
N SER A 515 -10.13 3.32 59.77
CA SER A 515 -11.14 4.32 60.12
C SER A 515 -11.60 5.19 58.94
N VAL A 516 -10.95 5.08 57.77
CA VAL A 516 -11.28 5.86 56.57
C VAL A 516 -12.24 5.02 55.73
N ARG A 517 -13.41 5.55 55.34
CA ARG A 517 -14.34 4.82 54.44
C ARG A 517 -13.95 5.03 52.98
N GLY A 518 -14.08 3.98 52.16
CA GLY A 518 -13.93 4.08 50.70
C GLY A 518 -12.50 4.32 50.20
N PHE A 519 -11.48 4.02 51.01
CA PHE A 519 -10.10 4.05 50.54
C PHE A 519 -9.74 2.79 49.76
N SER A 520 -8.81 2.93 48.81
CA SER A 520 -8.09 1.81 48.22
C SER A 520 -6.63 2.20 48.00
N PHE A 521 -5.76 1.20 47.92
CA PHE A 521 -4.38 1.43 47.52
C PHE A 521 -3.88 0.27 46.66
N GLN A 522 -2.90 0.58 45.82
CA GLN A 522 -2.23 -0.38 44.96
C GLN A 522 -0.73 -0.11 45.00
N ILE A 523 0.07 -1.17 45.13
CA ILE A 523 1.52 -1.05 45.00
C ILE A 523 1.85 -1.03 43.51
N LEU A 524 2.29 0.12 43.02
CA LEU A 524 2.68 0.27 41.63
C LEU A 524 4.06 -0.33 41.41
N ALA A 525 5.07 -0.02 42.22
CA ALA A 525 6.43 -0.50 42.01
C ALA A 525 7.22 -0.63 43.32
N THR A 526 8.22 -1.52 43.35
CA THR A 526 9.09 -1.67 44.51
C THR A 526 10.56 -1.70 44.08
N THR A 527 11.40 -0.93 44.77
CA THR A 527 12.86 -0.84 44.56
C THR A 527 13.60 -1.14 45.86
N LYS A 528 14.95 -1.20 45.82
CA LYS A 528 15.76 -1.40 47.05
C LYS A 528 15.51 -0.34 48.13
N SER A 529 15.20 0.89 47.72
CA SER A 529 15.16 2.05 48.61
C SER A 529 13.75 2.62 48.83
N ALA A 530 12.76 2.21 48.02
CA ALA A 530 11.41 2.74 48.10
C ALA A 530 10.33 1.87 47.43
N THR A 531 9.10 1.98 47.93
CA THR A 531 7.85 1.46 47.35
C THR A 531 7.04 2.62 46.78
N VAL A 532 6.59 2.51 45.53
CA VAL A 532 5.66 3.45 44.90
C VAL A 532 4.25 2.92 45.09
N VAL A 533 3.42 3.70 45.76
CA VAL A 533 2.03 3.36 46.11
C VAL A 533 1.10 4.35 45.43
N LEU A 534 0.06 3.82 44.78
CA LEU A 534 -1.13 4.57 44.39
C LEU A 534 -2.12 4.49 45.55
N LEU A 535 -2.47 5.64 46.11
CA LEU A 535 -3.45 5.79 47.18
C LEU A 535 -4.67 6.52 46.63
N LYS A 536 -5.85 5.95 46.81
CA LYS A 536 -7.12 6.53 46.40
C LYS A 536 -8.04 6.70 47.60
N ILE A 537 -8.57 7.90 47.77
CA ILE A 537 -9.57 8.24 48.79
C ILE A 537 -10.55 9.23 48.16
N ALA A 538 -11.81 8.80 48.00
CA ALA A 538 -12.83 9.58 47.28
C ALA A 538 -12.31 10.05 45.91
N LYS A 539 -12.40 11.35 45.62
CA LYS A 539 -11.91 11.97 44.39
C LYS A 539 -10.40 12.19 44.33
N ASN A 540 -9.65 11.90 45.39
CA ASN A 540 -8.21 12.18 45.48
C ASN A 540 -7.40 10.91 45.22
N THR A 541 -6.58 10.93 44.16
CA THR A 541 -5.63 9.86 43.85
C THR A 541 -4.21 10.40 43.87
N GLY A 542 -3.38 9.85 44.75
CA GLY A 542 -1.98 10.24 44.90
C GLY A 542 -1.03 9.09 44.67
N VAL A 543 0.00 9.30 43.86
CA VAL A 543 1.10 8.37 43.67
C VAL A 543 2.28 8.85 44.50
N PHE A 544 2.68 8.06 45.50
CA PHE A 544 3.70 8.42 46.48
C PHE A 544 4.85 7.41 46.51
N LYS A 545 6.05 7.89 46.78
CA LYS A 545 7.24 7.08 46.99
C LYS A 545 7.54 6.97 48.49
N LEU A 546 7.32 5.78 49.07
CA LEU A 546 7.61 5.49 50.47
C LEU A 546 9.01 4.88 50.61
N GLY A 547 9.86 5.42 51.48
CA GLY A 547 11.23 4.90 51.68
C GLY A 547 11.30 3.57 52.44
N ALA A 548 12.46 2.92 52.42
CA ALA A 548 12.72 1.62 53.07
C ALA A 548 12.51 1.60 54.61
N ASP A 549 12.60 2.76 55.28
CA ASP A 549 12.24 2.93 56.69
C ASP A 549 10.86 3.60 56.80
N SER A 550 9.82 2.80 56.64
CA SER A 550 8.42 3.27 56.59
C SER A 550 7.95 3.93 57.90
N SER A 551 8.62 3.66 59.02
CA SER A 551 8.30 4.22 60.33
C SER A 551 8.43 5.76 60.37
N LYS A 552 9.42 6.33 59.68
CA LYS A 552 9.64 7.78 59.58
C LYS A 552 8.61 8.50 58.70
N TRP A 553 7.94 7.77 57.83
CA TRP A 553 6.92 8.30 56.92
C TRP A 553 5.52 8.21 57.52
N LEU A 554 5.29 7.37 58.54
CA LEU A 554 3.99 7.14 59.17
C LEU A 554 3.26 8.44 59.58
N PRO A 555 3.88 9.41 60.31
CA PRO A 555 3.18 10.64 60.69
C PRO A 555 2.88 11.57 59.51
N LYS A 556 3.69 11.49 58.45
CA LYS A 556 3.55 12.30 57.23
C LYS A 556 2.44 11.77 56.33
N VAL A 557 2.43 10.46 56.13
CA VAL A 557 1.41 9.74 55.36
C VAL A 557 0.05 9.91 56.03
N LYS A 558 -0.02 9.84 57.37
CA LYS A 558 -1.25 10.11 58.12
C LYS A 558 -1.83 11.50 57.85
N LYS A 559 -1.01 12.55 57.87
CA LYS A 559 -1.46 13.93 57.56
C LYS A 559 -1.94 14.10 56.12
N VAL A 560 -1.32 13.37 55.17
CA VAL A 560 -1.76 13.38 53.77
C VAL A 560 -3.10 12.63 53.62
N ILE A 561 -3.27 11.49 54.29
CA ILE A 561 -4.54 10.75 54.35
C ILE A 561 -5.65 11.60 54.97
N GLU A 562 -5.38 12.31 56.07
CA GLU A 562 -6.32 13.25 56.71
C GLU A 562 -6.74 14.35 55.74
N ALA A 563 -5.80 14.93 54.99
CA ALA A 563 -6.13 15.93 53.97
C ALA A 563 -6.93 15.35 52.79
N PHE A 564 -6.63 14.13 52.36
CA PHE A 564 -7.37 13.43 51.29
C PHE A 564 -8.79 13.08 51.70
N SER A 565 -9.01 12.83 53.00
CA SER A 565 -10.31 12.45 53.57
C SER A 565 -11.20 13.66 53.90
N ASP A 566 -10.62 14.87 53.90
CA ASP A 566 -11.34 16.11 54.17
C ASP A 566 -11.96 16.64 52.87
N SER A 567 -13.27 16.40 52.70
CA SER A 567 -14.01 16.81 51.51
C SER A 567 -14.12 18.33 51.34
N SER A 568 -13.82 19.11 52.37
CA SER A 568 -13.82 20.58 52.30
C SER A 568 -12.59 21.17 51.62
N LYS A 569 -11.49 20.39 51.51
CA LYS A 569 -10.23 20.87 50.92
C LYS A 569 -10.20 20.78 49.40
N SER A 570 -9.66 21.82 48.78
CA SER A 570 -9.35 21.83 47.35
C SER A 570 -8.14 20.95 47.01
N GLY A 571 -7.98 20.60 45.73
CA GLY A 571 -6.80 19.89 45.26
C GLY A 571 -5.49 20.63 45.55
N GLU A 572 -5.48 21.96 45.45
CA GLU A 572 -4.33 22.81 45.77
C GLU A 572 -3.97 22.77 47.26
N GLU A 573 -4.95 22.88 48.15
CA GLU A 573 -4.74 22.79 49.60
C GLU A 573 -4.17 21.42 49.99
N ILE A 574 -4.65 20.36 49.34
CA ILE A 574 -4.12 19.00 49.52
C ILE A 574 -2.68 18.91 49.00
N PHE A 575 -2.39 19.49 47.83
CA PHE A 575 -1.04 19.49 47.26
C PHE A 575 -0.04 20.25 48.14
N ASP A 576 -0.46 21.35 48.76
CA ASP A 576 0.36 22.10 49.72
C ASP A 576 0.64 21.31 51.00
N VAL A 577 -0.33 20.53 51.48
CA VAL A 577 -0.11 19.57 52.57
C VAL A 577 0.95 18.54 52.16
N ILE A 578 0.87 17.96 50.95
CA ILE A 578 1.87 17.02 50.42
C ILE A 578 3.27 17.66 50.41
N LYS A 579 3.40 18.86 49.84
CA LYS A 579 4.67 19.62 49.80
C LYS A 579 5.22 19.88 51.19
N LYS A 580 4.39 20.36 52.13
CA LYS A 580 4.78 20.67 53.51
C LYS A 580 5.30 19.44 54.26
N GLN A 581 4.73 18.25 54.00
CA GLN A 581 5.22 17.01 54.60
C GLN A 581 6.53 16.50 53.97
N LYS A 582 6.97 17.09 52.84
CA LYS A 582 8.10 16.62 52.04
C LYS A 582 7.93 15.14 51.66
N LEU A 583 6.69 14.70 51.40
CA LEU A 583 6.39 13.35 50.95
C LEU A 583 6.66 13.30 49.44
N PRO A 584 7.61 12.48 48.95
CA PRO A 584 7.96 12.51 47.54
C PRO A 584 6.87 11.85 46.71
N LEU A 585 6.37 12.58 45.71
CA LEU A 585 5.47 12.02 44.70
C LEU A 585 6.22 11.00 43.84
N GLY A 586 5.52 9.93 43.46
CA GLY A 586 6.05 8.88 42.60
C GLY A 586 5.72 9.14 41.14
N GLU A 587 6.48 8.51 40.24
CA GLU A 587 6.25 8.51 38.79
C GLU A 587 5.56 7.21 38.36
N ILE A 588 4.74 7.27 37.31
CA ILE A 588 4.09 6.10 36.72
C ILE A 588 4.87 5.68 35.47
N SER A 589 5.41 4.46 35.47
CA SER A 589 6.08 3.90 34.29
C SER A 589 5.08 3.56 33.19
N GLU A 590 5.45 3.76 31.92
CA GLU A 590 4.60 3.49 30.74
C GLU A 590 4.03 2.05 30.70
N LYS A 591 4.85 1.05 31.04
CA LYS A 591 4.40 -0.36 31.11
C LYS A 591 3.25 -0.55 32.09
N LYS A 592 3.20 0.22 33.17
CA LYS A 592 2.17 0.12 34.20
C LYS A 592 0.99 1.05 33.97
N SER A 593 1.19 2.15 33.25
CA SER A 593 0.12 3.12 33.00
C SER A 593 -0.99 2.53 32.10
N LYS A 594 -0.67 1.51 31.30
CA LYS A 594 -1.64 0.71 30.53
C LYS A 594 -2.51 -0.22 31.40
N ASP A 595 -2.03 -0.59 32.58
CA ASP A 595 -2.71 -1.54 33.49
C ASP A 595 -3.41 -0.82 34.66
N ILE A 596 -3.32 0.52 34.72
CA ILE A 596 -3.89 1.33 35.78
C ILE A 596 -5.08 2.10 35.21
N THR A 597 -6.28 1.67 35.59
CA THR A 597 -7.49 2.45 35.37
C THR A 597 -7.63 3.47 36.49
N PHE A 598 -7.69 4.75 36.16
CA PHE A 598 -8.10 5.75 37.13
C PHE A 598 -9.61 5.78 37.17
N GLU A 599 -10.16 5.28 38.26
CA GLU A 599 -11.58 5.39 38.55
C GLU A 599 -11.84 6.74 39.22
N ALA A 600 -12.69 7.55 38.61
CA ALA A 600 -13.24 8.75 39.22
C ALA A 600 -14.19 8.42 40.39
N ASP A 601 -14.67 9.44 41.10
CA ASP A 601 -15.80 9.28 42.02
C ASP A 601 -17.13 9.05 41.27
N SER A 602 -18.25 8.99 42.01
CA SER A 602 -19.58 8.77 41.41
C SER A 602 -19.99 9.84 40.41
N ASP A 603 -19.43 11.04 40.53
CA ASP A 603 -19.77 12.20 39.71
C ASP A 603 -18.80 12.35 38.51
N GLY A 604 -17.76 11.52 38.44
CA GLY A 604 -16.79 11.52 37.35
C GLY A 604 -15.57 12.42 37.57
N PHE A 605 -15.34 12.92 38.80
CA PHE A 605 -14.25 13.83 39.12
C PHE A 605 -13.02 13.13 39.74
N LEU A 606 -11.81 13.60 39.41
CA LEU A 606 -10.54 13.09 39.92
C LEU A 606 -9.47 14.18 40.12
N ASN A 607 -8.88 14.27 41.32
CA ASN A 607 -7.62 14.97 41.57
C ASN A 607 -6.46 13.96 41.50
N LEU A 608 -5.51 14.17 40.59
CA LEU A 608 -4.35 13.30 40.41
C LEU A 608 -3.05 13.99 40.86
N PHE A 609 -2.43 13.46 41.92
CA PHE A 609 -1.15 13.92 42.45
C PHE A 609 -0.04 12.95 42.07
N VAL A 610 0.87 13.35 41.19
CA VAL A 610 1.92 12.48 40.65
C VAL A 610 3.15 13.31 40.26
N SER A 611 4.33 12.70 40.20
CA SER A 611 5.55 13.38 39.74
C SER A 611 5.92 12.98 38.31
N GLY A 612 6.63 13.86 37.60
CA GLY A 612 7.28 13.52 36.33
C GLY A 612 6.37 13.66 35.12
N VAL A 613 6.41 12.65 34.23
CA VAL A 613 5.72 12.63 32.93
C VAL A 613 4.51 11.72 32.99
N LEU A 614 3.39 12.17 32.44
CA LEU A 614 2.14 11.41 32.35
C LEU A 614 1.97 10.83 30.94
N ARG A 615 2.25 9.54 30.72
CA ARG A 615 2.41 8.97 29.36
C ARG A 615 1.15 8.42 28.70
N LYS A 616 0.38 7.55 29.37
CA LYS A 616 -0.87 6.99 28.83
C LYS A 616 -1.79 6.59 29.97
N ILE A 617 -3.02 7.07 29.95
CA ILE A 617 -4.02 6.81 30.97
C ILE A 617 -5.25 6.17 30.30
N GLU A 618 -5.71 5.05 30.85
CA GLU A 618 -6.99 4.45 30.44
C GLU A 618 -8.10 4.93 31.37
N CYS A 619 -8.98 5.77 30.83
CA CYS A 619 -10.10 6.36 31.56
C CYS A 619 -11.38 6.32 30.72
N SER A 620 -12.26 5.38 31.04
CA SER A 620 -13.54 5.15 30.35
C SER A 620 -14.76 5.79 31.04
N ARG A 621 -14.59 6.35 32.25
CA ARG A 621 -15.67 6.97 33.05
C ARG A 621 -15.30 8.33 33.64
N LEU A 622 -14.08 8.81 33.39
CA LEU A 622 -13.56 10.06 33.94
C LEU A 622 -14.14 11.24 33.16
N LYS A 623 -14.78 12.18 33.84
CA LYS A 623 -15.32 13.41 33.29
C LYS A 623 -14.42 14.61 33.51
N ASP A 624 -13.90 14.76 34.72
CA ASP A 624 -13.12 15.93 35.11
C ASP A 624 -11.85 15.49 35.83
N ILE A 625 -10.71 16.07 35.45
CA ILE A 625 -9.43 15.80 36.11
C ILE A 625 -8.63 17.06 36.42
N ALA A 626 -8.11 17.14 37.64
CA ALA A 626 -7.11 18.13 38.02
C ALA A 626 -5.75 17.47 38.27
N LEU A 627 -4.71 17.97 37.60
CA LEU A 627 -3.37 17.39 37.64
C LEU A 627 -2.46 18.19 38.57
N PHE A 628 -1.64 17.50 39.37
CA PHE A 628 -0.71 18.13 40.31
C PHE A 628 0.65 17.43 40.33
N GLY A 629 1.73 18.22 40.29
CA GLY A 629 3.11 17.74 40.44
C GLY A 629 3.79 17.21 39.17
N ILE A 630 3.07 17.20 38.04
CA ILE A 630 3.58 16.78 36.73
C ILE A 630 4.37 17.89 36.04
N LYS A 631 5.30 17.46 35.17
CA LYS A 631 6.14 18.34 34.34
C LYS A 631 5.82 18.24 32.86
N GLU A 632 5.19 17.16 32.42
CA GLU A 632 4.93 16.87 31.02
C GLU A 632 3.70 15.96 30.90
N ILE A 633 2.87 16.23 29.91
CA ILE A 633 1.80 15.34 29.44
C ILE A 633 2.30 14.73 28.13
N GLY A 634 2.48 13.41 28.10
CA GLY A 634 3.06 12.72 26.96
C GLY A 634 2.14 12.64 25.74
N GLU A 635 2.72 12.19 24.63
CA GLU A 635 1.99 11.90 23.39
C GLU A 635 0.81 10.95 23.67
N ARG A 636 -0.39 11.30 23.19
CA ARG A 636 -1.61 10.48 23.34
C ARG A 636 -1.97 10.11 24.80
N ALA A 637 -1.56 10.91 25.79
CA ALA A 637 -1.78 10.62 27.20
C ALA A 637 -3.24 10.32 27.58
N PHE A 638 -4.20 11.03 26.98
CA PHE A 638 -5.64 10.88 27.16
C PHE A 638 -6.35 10.55 25.84
N TYR A 639 -5.64 9.96 24.87
CA TYR A 639 -6.19 9.66 23.56
C TYR A 639 -7.45 8.79 23.68
N LYS A 640 -8.55 9.27 23.09
CA LYS A 640 -9.88 8.64 23.13
C LYS A 640 -10.44 8.41 24.54
N CYS A 641 -10.07 9.24 25.51
CA CYS A 641 -10.82 9.33 26.77
C CYS A 641 -12.18 10.01 26.51
N THR A 642 -13.13 9.27 25.93
CA THR A 642 -14.38 9.81 25.37
C THR A 642 -15.34 10.43 26.38
N SER A 643 -15.16 10.15 27.67
CA SER A 643 -15.96 10.75 28.75
C SER A 643 -15.35 12.02 29.33
N LEU A 644 -14.09 12.35 28.98
CA LEU A 644 -13.35 13.45 29.59
C LEU A 644 -13.83 14.79 29.01
N GLU A 645 -14.51 15.56 29.85
CA GLU A 645 -15.14 16.86 29.54
C GLU A 645 -14.24 18.04 29.96
N SER A 646 -13.45 17.93 31.04
CA SER A 646 -12.54 19.00 31.47
C SER A 646 -11.21 18.51 32.08
N VAL A 647 -10.16 19.31 31.90
CA VAL A 647 -8.81 19.05 32.43
C VAL A 647 -8.20 20.34 32.98
N VAL A 648 -7.78 20.32 34.24
CA VAL A 648 -6.99 21.39 34.86
C VAL A 648 -5.51 21.02 34.80
N ILE A 649 -4.76 21.76 33.96
CA ILE A 649 -3.31 21.58 33.77
C ILE A 649 -2.56 22.60 34.64
N PRO A 650 -1.62 22.16 35.50
CA PRO A 650 -0.87 23.06 36.37
C PRO A 650 0.27 23.76 35.63
N ASP A 651 0.63 24.97 36.05
CA ASP A 651 1.77 25.78 35.52
C ASP A 651 3.13 25.06 35.53
N SER A 652 3.25 23.96 36.28
CA SER A 652 4.46 23.14 36.30
C SER A 652 4.67 22.32 35.03
N VAL A 653 3.63 22.17 34.20
CA VAL A 653 3.72 21.46 32.91
C VAL A 653 4.46 22.33 31.90
N LYS A 654 5.54 21.78 31.34
CA LYS A 654 6.42 22.43 30.37
C LYS A 654 6.22 21.93 28.95
N GLU A 655 5.57 20.77 28.80
CA GLU A 655 5.36 20.13 27.51
C GLU A 655 4.06 19.32 27.50
N ILE A 656 3.32 19.41 26.40
CA ILE A 656 2.13 18.61 26.09
C ILE A 656 2.40 17.96 24.73
N GLY A 657 2.44 16.62 24.71
CA GLY A 657 2.77 15.82 23.54
C GLY A 657 1.68 15.82 22.48
N GLU A 658 2.05 15.39 21.28
CA GLU A 658 1.14 15.34 20.13
C GLU A 658 -0.10 14.47 20.45
N LYS A 659 -1.27 14.94 20.03
CA LYS A 659 -2.55 14.22 20.18
C LYS A 659 -2.87 13.82 21.63
N ALA A 660 -2.32 14.53 22.63
CA ALA A 660 -2.48 14.20 24.05
C ALA A 660 -3.95 14.09 24.48
N PHE A 661 -4.84 14.90 23.87
CA PHE A 661 -6.28 14.92 24.14
C PHE A 661 -7.12 14.60 22.90
N GLU A 662 -6.56 13.97 21.87
CA GLU A 662 -7.28 13.67 20.63
C GLU A 662 -8.43 12.69 20.91
N GLY A 663 -9.63 13.07 20.46
CA GLY A 663 -10.85 12.28 20.64
C GLY A 663 -11.37 12.19 22.08
N CYS A 664 -11.02 13.13 22.95
CA CYS A 664 -11.74 13.34 24.22
C CYS A 664 -13.13 13.96 23.98
N ASN A 665 -13.73 14.59 25.00
CA ASN A 665 -14.94 15.41 24.88
C ASN A 665 -14.72 16.81 25.50
N ILE A 666 -13.51 17.36 25.33
CA ILE A 666 -13.12 18.64 25.94
C ILE A 666 -13.46 19.78 24.98
N ASP A 667 -14.38 20.66 25.37
CA ASP A 667 -14.77 21.81 24.54
C ASP A 667 -13.86 23.03 24.71
N GLU A 668 -13.47 23.33 25.96
CA GLU A 668 -12.70 24.52 26.33
C GLU A 668 -11.54 24.15 27.26
N LEU A 669 -10.33 24.58 26.92
CA LEU A 669 -9.13 24.49 27.74
C LEU A 669 -8.20 25.64 27.40
N SER A 670 -7.79 26.44 28.39
CA SER A 670 -6.84 27.53 28.18
C SER A 670 -5.58 27.30 29.00
N HIS A 671 -4.49 26.97 28.32
CA HIS A 671 -3.17 26.80 28.92
C HIS A 671 -2.08 27.36 28.01
N LEU A 672 -0.97 27.83 28.58
CA LEU A 672 0.13 28.46 27.83
C LEU A 672 0.69 27.59 26.70
N LEU A 673 0.61 26.26 26.83
CA LEU A 673 1.16 25.29 25.88
C LEU A 673 0.14 24.72 24.88
N LEU A 674 -1.15 24.86 25.18
CA LEU A 674 -2.23 24.29 24.39
C LEU A 674 -3.53 25.03 24.71
N THR A 675 -4.22 25.49 23.68
CA THR A 675 -5.58 26.00 23.81
C THR A 675 -6.53 25.02 23.13
N ILE A 676 -7.61 24.62 23.79
CA ILE A 676 -8.75 23.94 23.18
C ILE A 676 -9.90 24.93 23.20
N LYS A 677 -10.51 25.17 22.04
CA LYS A 677 -11.67 26.03 21.89
C LYS A 677 -12.61 25.43 20.86
N ASN A 678 -13.91 25.39 21.14
CA ASN A 678 -14.89 24.64 20.34
C ASN A 678 -14.49 23.18 20.09
N GLY A 679 -13.82 22.53 21.05
CA GLY A 679 -13.34 21.16 20.90
C GLY A 679 -12.10 20.98 20.02
N ILE A 680 -11.47 22.08 19.58
CA ILE A 680 -10.34 22.05 18.65
C ILE A 680 -9.06 22.46 19.37
N ALA A 681 -8.05 21.58 19.33
CA ALA A 681 -6.73 21.84 19.90
C ALA A 681 -5.91 22.73 18.97
N ILE A 682 -5.45 23.87 19.51
CA ILE A 682 -4.76 24.94 18.79
C ILE A 682 -3.47 25.30 19.53
N LYS A 683 -2.40 25.49 18.76
CA LYS A 683 -1.12 26.01 19.23
C LYS A 683 -0.48 26.86 18.14
N ASP A 684 0.06 28.02 18.51
CA ASP A 684 0.74 28.93 17.57
C ASP A 684 -0.10 29.23 16.31
N ASP A 685 -1.40 29.50 16.51
CA ASP A 685 -2.42 29.74 15.47
C ASP A 685 -2.63 28.57 14.47
N GLU A 686 -2.16 27.37 14.81
CA GLU A 686 -2.31 26.15 14.02
C GLU A 686 -3.23 25.15 14.73
N VAL A 687 -4.18 24.55 13.97
CA VAL A 687 -4.98 23.44 14.46
C VAL A 687 -4.13 22.17 14.49
N LEU A 688 -4.08 21.52 15.65
CA LEU A 688 -3.31 20.30 15.86
C LEU A 688 -4.15 19.03 15.75
N TYR A 689 -5.31 18.99 16.42
CA TYR A 689 -6.22 17.84 16.42
C TYR A 689 -7.63 18.18 16.93
N LEU A 690 -8.61 17.31 16.69
CA LEU A 690 -9.92 17.38 17.32
C LEU A 690 -9.91 16.73 18.72
N ALA A 691 -10.20 17.52 19.74
CA ALA A 691 -10.27 17.08 21.14
C ALA A 691 -11.68 16.68 21.59
N SER A 692 -12.71 16.89 20.76
CA SER A 692 -14.10 16.47 21.00
C SER A 692 -14.53 15.34 20.07
N GLN A 693 -15.77 14.86 20.25
CA GLN A 693 -16.46 13.92 19.35
C GLN A 693 -17.57 14.59 18.54
N SER A 694 -17.53 15.92 18.41
CA SER A 694 -18.61 16.69 17.78
C SER A 694 -18.77 16.37 16.29
N GLU A 695 -20.01 16.19 15.85
CA GLU A 695 -20.33 15.99 14.43
C GLU A 695 -20.24 17.29 13.61
N SER A 696 -20.24 18.45 14.26
CA SER A 696 -20.08 19.76 13.62
C SER A 696 -19.14 20.62 14.45
N ILE A 697 -18.16 21.23 13.80
CA ILE A 697 -17.16 22.07 14.48
C ILE A 697 -16.98 23.40 13.77
N ALA A 698 -16.68 24.44 14.55
CA ALA A 698 -16.30 25.75 14.05
C ALA A 698 -14.88 26.08 14.49
N ILE A 699 -13.96 26.14 13.53
CA ILE A 699 -12.57 26.51 13.80
C ILE A 699 -12.56 27.97 14.31
N PRO A 700 -11.96 28.26 15.48
CA PRO A 700 -11.95 29.60 16.05
C PRO A 700 -11.23 30.64 15.19
N ASP A 701 -11.72 31.88 15.24
CA ASP A 701 -11.04 33.02 14.63
C ASP A 701 -9.62 33.19 15.17
N GLY A 702 -8.69 33.60 14.29
CA GLY A 702 -7.27 33.78 14.61
C GLY A 702 -6.40 32.62 14.12
N VAL A 703 -6.98 31.44 13.88
CA VAL A 703 -6.28 30.29 13.29
C VAL A 703 -5.82 30.64 11.88
N THR A 704 -4.53 30.48 11.62
CA THR A 704 -3.90 30.76 10.31
C THR A 704 -3.60 29.48 9.53
N LYS A 705 -3.58 28.32 10.17
CA LYS A 705 -3.25 27.05 9.50
C LYS A 705 -4.05 25.89 10.09
N ILE A 706 -4.54 25.00 9.23
CA ILE A 706 -4.99 23.67 9.65
C ILE A 706 -3.81 22.73 9.48
N GLY A 707 -3.34 22.16 10.58
CA GLY A 707 -2.13 21.35 10.60
C GLY A 707 -2.26 20.01 9.87
N GLU A 708 -1.12 19.36 9.69
CA GLU A 708 -1.10 18.01 9.15
C GLU A 708 -1.84 17.04 10.08
N TYR A 709 -2.65 16.14 9.53
CA TYR A 709 -3.42 15.16 10.28
C TYR A 709 -4.46 15.72 11.29
N ALA A 710 -4.77 17.02 11.24
CA ALA A 710 -5.60 17.71 12.24
C ALA A 710 -6.98 17.10 12.50
N PHE A 711 -7.62 16.55 11.48
CA PHE A 711 -8.92 15.91 11.55
C PHE A 711 -8.88 14.51 10.91
N GLU A 712 -7.69 13.89 10.81
CA GLU A 712 -7.56 12.54 10.26
C GLU A 712 -8.44 11.55 11.03
N ASN A 713 -9.17 10.69 10.31
CA ASN A 713 -10.05 9.67 10.89
C ASN A 713 -11.19 10.22 11.77
N CYS A 714 -11.57 11.49 11.60
CA CYS A 714 -12.77 12.04 12.24
C CYS A 714 -14.03 11.50 11.53
N TYR A 715 -14.33 10.21 11.73
CA TYR A 715 -15.39 9.49 11.01
C TYR A 715 -16.79 10.05 11.26
N SER A 716 -17.02 10.70 12.40
CA SER A 716 -18.32 11.28 12.79
C SER A 716 -18.48 12.74 12.35
N LEU A 717 -17.41 13.41 11.89
CA LEU A 717 -17.46 14.82 11.51
C LEU A 717 -18.26 14.99 10.22
N LYS A 718 -19.40 15.69 10.30
CA LYS A 718 -20.33 15.97 9.20
C LYS A 718 -20.09 17.34 8.56
N SER A 719 -19.70 18.34 9.35
CA SER A 719 -19.44 19.70 8.86
C SER A 719 -18.34 20.41 9.64
N VAL A 720 -17.56 21.24 8.93
CA VAL A 720 -16.53 22.11 9.50
C VAL A 720 -16.69 23.53 8.96
N SER A 721 -16.76 24.51 9.85
CA SER A 721 -16.65 25.93 9.50
C SER A 721 -15.20 26.38 9.63
N ILE A 722 -14.61 26.85 8.53
CA ILE A 722 -13.21 27.29 8.46
C ILE A 722 -13.18 28.83 8.37
N PRO A 723 -12.51 29.55 9.30
CA PRO A 723 -12.55 31.01 9.34
C PRO A 723 -11.68 31.64 8.25
N PRO A 724 -11.98 32.89 7.81
CA PRO A 724 -11.24 33.59 6.76
C PRO A 724 -9.74 33.83 7.04
N SER A 725 -9.32 33.69 8.29
CA SER A 725 -7.92 33.83 8.71
C SER A 725 -7.02 32.68 8.23
N VAL A 726 -7.58 31.50 7.93
CA VAL A 726 -6.81 30.33 7.50
C VAL A 726 -6.15 30.56 6.14
N LYS A 727 -4.85 30.26 6.06
CA LYS A 727 -3.97 30.41 4.90
C LYS A 727 -3.57 29.10 4.24
N ALA A 728 -3.57 28.00 4.98
CA ALA A 728 -3.18 26.69 4.46
C ALA A 728 -3.95 25.56 5.15
N ILE A 729 -4.28 24.53 4.36
CA ILE A 729 -4.82 23.24 4.81
C ILE A 729 -3.73 22.18 4.64
N GLY A 730 -3.27 21.57 5.74
CA GLY A 730 -2.15 20.66 5.77
C GLY A 730 -2.39 19.30 5.08
N ARG A 731 -1.30 18.55 4.93
CA ARG A 731 -1.32 17.17 4.41
C ARG A 731 -2.19 16.29 5.31
N LEU A 732 -3.07 15.48 4.70
CA LEU A 732 -4.01 14.58 5.40
C LEU A 732 -4.93 15.27 6.43
N ALA A 733 -5.10 16.60 6.36
CA ALA A 733 -5.81 17.38 7.38
C ALA A 733 -7.23 16.87 7.67
N PHE A 734 -7.97 16.39 6.68
CA PHE A 734 -9.32 15.81 6.79
C PHE A 734 -9.39 14.40 6.18
N SER A 735 -8.26 13.68 6.10
CA SER A 735 -8.27 12.33 5.53
C SER A 735 -9.19 11.40 6.32
N ASP A 736 -9.93 10.56 5.61
CA ASP A 736 -10.87 9.61 6.18
C ASP A 736 -12.02 10.24 7.01
N CYS A 737 -12.30 11.54 6.84
CA CYS A 737 -13.55 12.16 7.34
C CYS A 737 -14.76 11.69 6.51
N ARG A 738 -15.15 10.42 6.69
CA ARG A 738 -16.12 9.73 5.82
C ARG A 738 -17.53 10.30 5.88
N SER A 739 -17.91 10.96 6.97
CA SER A 739 -19.22 11.61 7.13
C SER A 739 -19.22 13.08 6.71
N LEU A 740 -18.07 13.68 6.39
CA LEU A 740 -17.96 15.09 6.05
C LEU A 740 -18.69 15.33 4.72
N SER A 741 -19.80 16.05 4.77
CA SER A 741 -20.71 16.17 3.62
C SER A 741 -20.45 17.41 2.78
N SER A 742 -19.97 18.49 3.41
CA SER A 742 -19.61 19.74 2.76
C SER A 742 -18.47 20.45 3.47
N VAL A 743 -17.65 21.18 2.71
CA VAL A 743 -16.61 22.07 3.25
C VAL A 743 -16.52 23.35 2.42
N VAL A 744 -16.53 24.49 3.10
CA VAL A 744 -16.31 25.80 2.48
C VAL A 744 -14.88 26.22 2.77
N ILE A 745 -14.02 26.26 1.73
CA ILE A 745 -12.65 26.74 1.88
C ILE A 745 -12.69 28.28 1.76
N PRO A 746 -12.20 29.03 2.76
CA PRO A 746 -12.36 30.48 2.78
C PRO A 746 -11.32 31.19 1.90
N PRO A 747 -11.61 32.41 1.40
CA PRO A 747 -10.79 33.16 0.44
C PRO A 747 -9.41 33.63 0.96
N GLY A 748 -9.00 33.17 2.14
CA GLY A 748 -7.64 33.35 2.66
C GLY A 748 -6.71 32.18 2.34
N VAL A 749 -7.24 31.01 1.98
CA VAL A 749 -6.45 29.78 1.80
C VAL A 749 -5.70 29.81 0.47
N THR A 750 -4.39 29.59 0.54
CA THR A 750 -3.48 29.60 -0.61
C THR A 750 -2.98 28.22 -1.01
N GLU A 751 -3.04 27.25 -0.09
CA GLU A 751 -2.57 25.88 -0.29
C GLU A 751 -3.52 24.85 0.33
N ILE A 752 -3.80 23.80 -0.44
CA ILE A 752 -4.46 22.56 0.01
C ILE A 752 -3.42 21.44 -0.12
N GLY A 753 -3.03 20.83 0.99
CA GLY A 753 -1.96 19.82 1.04
C GLY A 753 -2.32 18.46 0.44
N ASP A 754 -1.32 17.60 0.29
CA ASP A 754 -1.50 16.25 -0.25
C ASP A 754 -2.51 15.46 0.59
N LYS A 755 -3.43 14.76 -0.07
CA LYS A 755 -4.47 13.94 0.58
C LYS A 755 -5.31 14.70 1.61
N ALA A 756 -5.39 16.04 1.54
CA ALA A 756 -6.07 16.86 2.54
C ALA A 756 -7.52 16.40 2.84
N PHE A 757 -8.26 15.90 1.85
CA PHE A 757 -9.62 15.37 1.97
C PHE A 757 -9.73 13.93 1.41
N TYR A 758 -8.65 13.15 1.49
CA TYR A 758 -8.62 11.77 0.98
C TYR A 758 -9.68 10.89 1.65
N ASP A 759 -10.41 10.08 0.89
CA ASP A 759 -11.47 9.16 1.38
C ASP A 759 -12.63 9.86 2.14
N CYS A 760 -12.86 11.17 1.90
CA CYS A 760 -14.07 11.88 2.35
C CYS A 760 -15.28 11.50 1.48
N ARG A 761 -15.77 10.27 1.63
CA ARG A 761 -16.79 9.68 0.73
C ARG A 761 -18.14 10.39 0.71
N SER A 762 -18.52 11.03 1.81
CA SER A 762 -19.77 11.80 1.86
C SER A 762 -19.63 13.22 1.33
N LEU A 763 -18.40 13.66 1.00
CA LEU A 763 -18.13 15.04 0.59
C LEU A 763 -18.69 15.27 -0.81
N THR A 764 -19.83 15.95 -0.85
CA THR A 764 -20.59 16.23 -2.09
C THR A 764 -20.39 17.66 -2.59
N SER A 765 -20.09 18.61 -1.70
CA SER A 765 -19.84 20.00 -2.10
C SER A 765 -18.57 20.51 -1.45
N VAL A 766 -17.69 21.09 -2.28
CA VAL A 766 -16.50 21.82 -1.85
C VAL A 766 -16.58 23.19 -2.50
N VAL A 767 -16.21 24.26 -1.81
CA VAL A 767 -15.98 25.57 -2.43
C VAL A 767 -14.51 25.88 -2.35
N ILE A 768 -13.79 25.88 -3.49
CA ILE A 768 -12.37 26.27 -3.59
C ILE A 768 -12.34 27.74 -4.05
N PRO A 769 -11.73 28.66 -3.27
CA PRO A 769 -11.68 30.08 -3.61
C PRO A 769 -10.50 30.44 -4.52
N ASP A 770 -10.60 31.61 -5.20
CA ASP A 770 -9.58 32.22 -6.07
C ASP A 770 -8.20 32.40 -5.40
N SER A 771 -8.16 32.43 -4.08
CA SER A 771 -6.90 32.53 -3.35
C SER A 771 -6.04 31.26 -3.40
N VAL A 772 -6.61 30.09 -3.72
CA VAL A 772 -5.88 28.81 -3.73
C VAL A 772 -4.96 28.75 -4.94
N THR A 773 -3.66 28.67 -4.69
CA THR A 773 -2.63 28.60 -5.74
C THR A 773 -2.09 27.19 -5.96
N LYS A 774 -2.32 26.28 -5.00
CA LYS A 774 -1.79 24.91 -5.02
C LYS A 774 -2.79 23.91 -4.42
N ILE A 775 -3.02 22.81 -5.15
CA ILE A 775 -3.78 21.64 -4.71
C ILE A 775 -2.86 20.42 -4.76
N GLY A 776 -2.63 19.78 -3.61
CA GLY A 776 -1.71 18.66 -3.43
C GLY A 776 -2.22 17.34 -4.03
N ASP A 777 -1.31 16.37 -4.09
CA ASP A 777 -1.58 15.06 -4.71
C ASP A 777 -2.67 14.32 -3.95
N LYS A 778 -3.64 13.77 -4.70
CA LYS A 778 -4.80 13.04 -4.13
C LYS A 778 -5.61 13.85 -3.10
N ALA A 779 -5.53 15.19 -3.13
CA ALA A 779 -6.21 16.06 -2.15
C ALA A 779 -7.70 15.75 -2.00
N PHE A 780 -8.40 15.38 -3.07
CA PHE A 780 -9.83 15.00 -3.04
C PHE A 780 -10.09 13.59 -3.58
N PHE A 781 -9.11 12.69 -3.43
CA PHE A 781 -9.24 11.32 -3.93
C PHE A 781 -10.35 10.57 -3.19
N ASN A 782 -11.23 9.90 -3.95
CA ASN A 782 -12.39 9.16 -3.43
C ASN A 782 -13.41 10.04 -2.66
N CYS A 783 -13.54 11.31 -3.04
CA CYS A 783 -14.65 12.19 -2.65
C CYS A 783 -15.79 12.13 -3.67
N ASN A 784 -17.04 12.23 -3.21
CA ASN A 784 -18.22 12.19 -4.06
C ASN A 784 -18.69 13.59 -4.51
N ILE A 785 -17.77 14.46 -4.91
CA ILE A 785 -18.05 15.89 -5.17
C ILE A 785 -18.96 16.03 -6.40
N THR A 786 -20.12 16.65 -6.20
CA THR A 786 -21.15 16.90 -7.22
C THR A 786 -21.14 18.37 -7.71
N ALA A 787 -20.65 19.34 -6.93
CA ALA A 787 -20.52 20.75 -7.36
C ALA A 787 -19.39 21.52 -6.64
N LEU A 788 -18.73 22.44 -7.38
CA LEU A 788 -17.97 23.57 -6.82
C LEU A 788 -18.79 24.85 -7.08
N SER A 789 -19.53 25.31 -6.08
CA SER A 789 -20.29 26.55 -6.19
C SER A 789 -19.42 27.76 -5.84
N HIS A 790 -19.03 28.58 -6.82
CA HIS A 790 -18.80 29.99 -6.55
C HIS A 790 -20.15 30.72 -6.56
N PRO A 791 -20.41 31.57 -5.57
CA PRO A 791 -20.51 32.98 -5.89
C PRO A 791 -19.74 33.81 -4.86
N CYS A 792 -19.18 34.94 -5.30
CA CYS A 792 -18.86 36.01 -4.38
C CYS A 792 -20.10 36.27 -3.51
N LEU A 793 -19.94 36.18 -2.19
CA LEU A 793 -20.79 36.86 -1.23
C LEU A 793 -20.78 38.35 -1.61
N THR A 794 -21.77 38.77 -2.38
CA THR A 794 -22.21 40.15 -2.34
C THR A 794 -23.11 40.22 -1.12
N ILE A 795 -22.55 40.63 0.01
CA ILE A 795 -23.34 40.91 1.21
C ILE A 795 -24.30 42.06 0.85
N LYS A 796 -25.60 41.84 1.02
CA LYS A 796 -26.46 42.87 1.60
C LYS A 796 -27.38 42.25 2.63
N ASP A 797 -27.04 42.52 3.88
CA ASP A 797 -27.90 42.64 5.06
C ASP A 797 -28.67 41.41 5.55
N GLY A 798 -28.13 40.78 6.60
CA GLY A 798 -28.90 40.48 7.81
C GLY A 798 -29.77 39.22 7.86
N ILE A 799 -29.25 38.22 8.60
CA ILE A 799 -29.97 37.32 9.54
C ILE A 799 -31.17 36.50 9.02
N ALA A 800 -30.96 35.18 8.99
CA ALA A 800 -31.76 34.05 9.51
C ALA A 800 -33.27 33.97 9.20
N ILE A 801 -33.86 32.82 8.85
CA ILE A 801 -34.08 31.64 9.73
C ILE A 801 -34.83 30.54 8.94
N GLU A 802 -34.58 29.29 9.35
CA GLU A 802 -35.43 28.08 9.46
C GLU A 802 -36.17 27.43 8.25
N ASP A 803 -35.82 26.15 8.12
CA ASP A 803 -36.64 24.96 7.84
C ASP A 803 -37.39 24.73 6.51
N GLU A 804 -37.47 23.43 6.24
CA GLU A 804 -37.81 22.70 5.02
C GLU A 804 -39.12 23.11 4.31
N GLU A 805 -39.00 23.85 3.21
CA GLU A 805 -39.59 23.55 1.89
C GLU A 805 -39.33 24.73 0.94
N PHE A 806 -38.18 24.70 0.27
CA PHE A 806 -38.08 25.31 -1.05
C PHE A 806 -37.36 24.37 -2.02
N LEU A 807 -37.90 23.16 -2.09
CA LEU A 807 -37.90 22.34 -3.31
C LEU A 807 -38.53 23.17 -4.45
N TYR A 808 -37.71 23.77 -5.30
CA TYR A 808 -37.92 23.75 -6.77
C TYR A 808 -36.74 24.35 -7.57
N LEU A 809 -35.72 24.97 -6.94
CA LEU A 809 -34.67 25.70 -7.68
C LEU A 809 -33.21 25.32 -7.35
N ALA A 810 -32.97 24.28 -6.55
CA ALA A 810 -31.61 23.75 -6.29
C ALA A 810 -31.25 22.50 -7.11
N SER A 811 -32.03 22.17 -8.14
CA SER A 811 -31.57 21.25 -9.19
C SER A 811 -30.66 22.02 -10.15
N GLN A 812 -29.53 21.44 -10.53
CA GLN A 812 -28.54 21.93 -11.51
C GLN A 812 -27.38 22.74 -10.92
N LYS A 813 -26.40 22.11 -10.25
CA LYS A 813 -24.99 22.31 -10.64
C LYS A 813 -24.21 21.02 -10.45
N GLU A 814 -23.55 20.66 -11.54
CA GLU A 814 -22.83 19.41 -11.76
C GLU A 814 -21.41 19.76 -12.26
N SER A 815 -20.91 20.92 -11.83
CA SER A 815 -19.85 21.69 -12.49
C SER A 815 -18.79 22.12 -11.49
N ILE A 816 -17.52 21.99 -11.89
CA ILE A 816 -16.37 22.53 -11.20
C ILE A 816 -15.88 23.80 -11.89
N VAL A 817 -15.53 24.83 -11.13
CA VAL A 817 -14.77 25.98 -11.62
C VAL A 817 -13.45 25.99 -10.86
N ILE A 818 -12.36 25.82 -11.58
CA ILE A 818 -11.01 25.95 -11.05
C ILE A 818 -10.70 27.45 -10.97
N PRO A 819 -10.31 27.97 -9.78
CA PRO A 819 -10.08 29.39 -9.58
C PRO A 819 -8.90 29.99 -10.38
N ASP A 820 -9.06 31.24 -10.87
CA ASP A 820 -8.01 31.99 -11.57
C ASP A 820 -6.78 32.21 -10.65
N GLY A 821 -5.60 31.80 -11.08
CA GLY A 821 -4.33 31.91 -10.33
C GLY A 821 -3.66 30.56 -10.09
N ILE A 822 -4.39 29.45 -10.24
CA ILE A 822 -3.84 28.09 -10.12
C ILE A 822 -2.87 27.82 -11.26
N ALA A 823 -1.60 27.56 -10.93
CA ALA A 823 -0.57 27.22 -11.91
C ALA A 823 -0.53 25.73 -12.25
N THR A 824 -0.87 24.86 -11.28
CA THR A 824 -0.72 23.41 -11.40
C THR A 824 -1.90 22.68 -10.74
N ILE A 825 -2.46 21.70 -11.44
CA ILE A 825 -3.38 20.69 -10.91
C ILE A 825 -2.57 19.40 -10.65
N GLY A 826 -2.52 18.91 -9.41
CA GLY A 826 -1.67 17.78 -8.99
C GLY A 826 -2.01 16.41 -9.60
N GLU A 827 -1.15 15.41 -9.38
CA GLU A 827 -1.40 14.03 -9.81
C GLU A 827 -2.65 13.48 -9.09
N LYS A 828 -3.58 12.89 -9.86
CA LYS A 828 -4.84 12.31 -9.36
C LYS A 828 -5.70 13.26 -8.52
N ALA A 829 -5.58 14.58 -8.71
CA ALA A 829 -6.26 15.59 -7.90
C ALA A 829 -7.79 15.38 -7.80
N PHE A 830 -8.42 14.96 -8.90
CA PHE A 830 -9.86 14.68 -9.04
C PHE A 830 -10.13 13.25 -9.54
N PHE A 831 -9.21 12.31 -9.30
CA PHE A 831 -9.35 10.91 -9.73
C PHE A 831 -10.57 10.25 -9.08
N TYR A 832 -11.40 9.55 -9.87
CA TYR A 832 -12.66 8.96 -9.43
C TYR A 832 -13.71 9.95 -8.88
N CYS A 833 -13.66 11.24 -9.27
CA CYS A 833 -14.81 12.12 -9.06
C CYS A 833 -15.96 11.74 -10.01
N TYR A 834 -16.67 10.64 -9.71
CA TYR A 834 -17.65 10.00 -10.58
C TYR A 834 -18.83 10.91 -10.96
N SER A 835 -19.18 11.86 -10.10
CA SER A 835 -20.36 12.72 -10.25
C SER A 835 -20.07 14.08 -10.93
N LEU A 836 -18.80 14.38 -11.24
CA LEU A 836 -18.38 15.63 -11.86
C LEU A 836 -18.84 15.68 -13.33
N LYS A 837 -19.70 16.63 -13.75
CA LYS A 837 -20.19 16.74 -15.14
C LYS A 837 -19.61 17.85 -15.99
N SER A 838 -19.05 18.89 -15.38
CA SER A 838 -18.33 19.91 -16.13
C SER A 838 -17.17 20.49 -15.32
N VAL A 839 -16.14 21.00 -15.98
CA VAL A 839 -14.99 21.67 -15.34
C VAL A 839 -14.62 22.91 -16.15
N SER A 840 -14.44 24.04 -15.48
CA SER A 840 -13.90 25.28 -16.05
C SER A 840 -12.49 25.49 -15.54
N ILE A 841 -11.50 25.39 -16.41
CA ILE A 841 -10.07 25.52 -16.12
C ILE A 841 -9.62 26.93 -16.52
N PRO A 842 -8.99 27.72 -15.65
CA PRO A 842 -8.60 29.08 -15.95
C PRO A 842 -7.34 29.13 -16.80
N GLN A 843 -7.10 30.25 -17.50
CA GLN A 843 -5.92 30.44 -18.36
C GLN A 843 -4.58 30.39 -17.60
N SER A 844 -4.63 30.51 -16.27
CA SER A 844 -3.47 30.48 -15.37
C SER A 844 -2.86 29.09 -15.21
N VAL A 845 -3.61 28.02 -15.50
CA VAL A 845 -3.13 26.62 -15.39
C VAL A 845 -2.09 26.33 -16.47
N LYS A 846 -0.89 25.94 -16.03
CA LYS A 846 0.26 25.59 -16.88
C LYS A 846 0.54 24.08 -16.90
N GLU A 847 0.08 23.36 -15.88
CA GLU A 847 0.31 21.93 -15.74
C GLU A 847 -0.89 21.19 -15.13
N ILE A 848 -1.22 20.04 -15.72
CA ILE A 848 -2.22 19.09 -15.24
C ILE A 848 -1.51 17.74 -15.04
N GLY A 849 -1.47 17.26 -13.80
CA GLY A 849 -0.75 16.06 -13.41
C GLY A 849 -1.28 14.77 -14.02
N LYS A 850 -0.48 13.69 -13.89
CA LYS A 850 -0.84 12.34 -14.32
C LYS A 850 -2.21 11.96 -13.72
N GLN A 851 -3.11 11.42 -14.55
CA GLN A 851 -4.43 10.95 -14.11
C GLN A 851 -5.28 11.98 -13.33
N ALA A 852 -5.05 13.29 -13.48
CA ALA A 852 -5.70 14.33 -12.66
C ALA A 852 -7.25 14.27 -12.66
N PHE A 853 -7.87 13.92 -13.78
CA PHE A 853 -9.31 13.77 -13.98
C PHE A 853 -9.69 12.34 -14.44
N ARG A 854 -8.82 11.35 -14.22
CA ARG A 854 -9.08 9.99 -14.70
C ARG A 854 -10.28 9.37 -13.99
N PHE A 855 -11.15 8.73 -14.78
CA PHE A 855 -12.41 8.14 -14.36
C PHE A 855 -13.40 9.12 -13.71
N CYS A 856 -13.36 10.42 -14.09
CA CYS A 856 -14.49 11.33 -13.89
C CYS A 856 -15.60 10.99 -14.91
N GLN A 857 -16.28 9.87 -14.68
CA GLN A 857 -17.17 9.23 -15.67
C GLN A 857 -18.39 10.08 -16.07
N SER A 858 -18.74 11.11 -15.30
CA SER A 858 -19.82 12.02 -15.66
C SER A 858 -19.33 13.28 -16.39
N LEU A 859 -18.03 13.53 -16.54
CA LEU A 859 -17.47 14.82 -16.98
C LEU A 859 -17.66 15.06 -18.48
N LEU A 860 -18.76 15.71 -18.86
CA LEU A 860 -19.21 15.95 -20.23
C LEU A 860 -18.67 17.25 -20.84
N PHE A 861 -18.49 18.29 -20.02
CA PHE A 861 -18.13 19.62 -20.53
C PHE A 861 -16.84 20.15 -19.90
N MET A 862 -15.80 20.35 -20.70
CA MET A 862 -14.60 21.07 -20.26
C MET A 862 -14.58 22.46 -20.89
N GLN A 863 -14.26 23.47 -20.09
CA GLN A 863 -13.97 24.82 -20.55
C GLN A 863 -12.56 25.22 -20.11
N PHE A 864 -11.84 25.95 -20.97
CA PHE A 864 -10.57 26.59 -20.65
C PHE A 864 -10.70 28.09 -20.88
N GLY A 865 -10.33 28.90 -19.88
CA GLY A 865 -10.48 30.36 -19.90
C GLY A 865 -9.54 31.09 -20.88
N GLY A 866 -8.57 30.38 -21.46
CA GLY A 866 -7.64 30.92 -22.47
C GLY A 866 -7.95 30.46 -23.90
N THR A 867 -7.06 30.81 -24.82
CA THR A 867 -7.11 30.42 -26.23
C THR A 867 -6.79 28.93 -26.44
N VAL A 868 -7.19 28.38 -27.60
CA VAL A 868 -6.81 27.02 -28.05
C VAL A 868 -5.29 26.84 -28.06
N ALA A 869 -4.53 27.88 -28.43
CA ALA A 869 -3.07 27.86 -28.41
C ALA A 869 -2.51 27.73 -26.99
N GLN A 870 -3.08 28.46 -26.02
CA GLN A 870 -2.71 28.35 -24.61
C GLN A 870 -3.10 26.99 -24.04
N TRP A 871 -4.27 26.44 -24.38
CA TRP A 871 -4.67 25.10 -23.96
C TRP A 871 -3.68 24.03 -24.43
N LYS A 872 -3.26 24.08 -25.69
CA LYS A 872 -2.26 23.16 -26.25
C LYS A 872 -0.90 23.27 -25.53
N ALA A 873 -0.56 24.43 -25.00
CA ALA A 873 0.68 24.66 -24.24
C ALA A 873 0.63 24.14 -22.79
N VAL A 874 -0.56 23.88 -22.23
CA VAL A 874 -0.70 23.28 -20.89
C VAL A 874 -0.07 21.88 -20.89
N LYS A 875 0.91 21.64 -20.03
CA LYS A 875 1.55 20.33 -19.84
C LYS A 875 0.54 19.37 -19.23
N LYS A 876 0.34 18.21 -19.87
CA LYS A 876 -0.63 17.20 -19.43
C LYS A 876 0.10 15.89 -19.14
N GLY A 877 -0.08 15.36 -17.94
CA GLY A 877 0.49 14.07 -17.54
C GLY A 877 -0.18 12.89 -18.26
N ALA A 878 0.44 11.71 -18.19
CA ALA A 878 -0.13 10.50 -18.79
C ALA A 878 -1.55 10.22 -18.25
N ASP A 879 -2.46 9.83 -19.15
CA ASP A 879 -3.85 9.49 -18.83
C ASP A 879 -4.60 10.57 -18.01
N TRP A 880 -4.19 11.85 -18.10
CA TRP A 880 -4.73 12.92 -17.25
C TRP A 880 -6.26 13.05 -17.31
N ASN A 881 -6.87 12.65 -18.42
CA ASN A 881 -8.31 12.67 -18.71
C ASN A 881 -8.87 11.29 -19.12
N SER A 882 -8.15 10.18 -18.87
CA SER A 882 -8.62 8.86 -19.31
C SER A 882 -9.94 8.47 -18.64
N GLY A 883 -10.93 7.98 -19.39
CA GLY A 883 -12.22 7.56 -18.85
C GLY A 883 -13.17 8.71 -18.46
N ILE A 884 -13.03 9.89 -19.09
CA ILE A 884 -14.03 10.98 -19.05
C ILE A 884 -14.82 11.03 -20.36
N PRO A 885 -16.12 11.38 -20.34
CA PRO A 885 -16.92 11.45 -21.57
C PRO A 885 -16.73 12.75 -22.38
N ALA A 886 -16.14 13.80 -21.82
CA ALA A 886 -15.80 15.01 -22.55
C ALA A 886 -14.77 14.71 -23.66
N LYS A 887 -15.06 15.15 -24.88
CA LYS A 887 -14.17 14.99 -26.05
C LYS A 887 -13.46 16.28 -26.46
N ARG A 888 -13.99 17.41 -26.04
CA ARG A 888 -13.48 18.74 -26.41
C ARG A 888 -13.45 19.65 -25.19
N VAL A 889 -12.52 20.58 -25.21
CA VAL A 889 -12.48 21.72 -24.31
C VAL A 889 -12.87 22.98 -25.06
N LYS A 890 -13.83 23.72 -24.53
CA LYS A 890 -14.23 25.02 -25.05
C LYS A 890 -13.24 26.09 -24.59
N CYS A 891 -12.55 26.73 -25.52
CA CYS A 891 -11.60 27.83 -25.28
C CYS A 891 -12.24 29.18 -25.63
N SER A 892 -11.55 30.29 -25.35
CA SER A 892 -12.08 31.65 -25.62
C SER A 892 -12.20 31.98 -27.12
N ASP A 893 -11.41 31.34 -27.99
CA ASP A 893 -11.29 31.59 -29.43
C ASP A 893 -11.67 30.38 -30.30
N GLY A 894 -12.20 29.31 -29.70
CA GLY A 894 -12.58 28.09 -30.42
C GLY A 894 -12.73 26.88 -29.50
N GLU A 895 -12.76 25.68 -30.07
CA GLU A 895 -12.73 24.41 -29.34
C GLU A 895 -11.43 23.67 -29.65
N ALA A 896 -10.90 22.94 -28.66
CA ALA A 896 -9.75 22.06 -28.83
C ALA A 896 -10.14 20.63 -28.45
N GLU A 897 -9.59 19.64 -29.17
CA GLU A 897 -9.71 18.24 -28.77
C GLU A 897 -8.88 17.97 -27.51
N LEU A 898 -9.36 17.02 -26.71
CA LEU A 898 -8.82 16.68 -25.39
C LEU A 898 -7.70 15.64 -25.43
#